data_AF-A0A8H5XZV2-F1
#
_entry.id   AF-A0A8H5XZV2-F1
#
_cell.length_a   1.000
_cell.length_b   1.000
_cell.length_c   1.000
_cell.angle_alpha   90.00
_cell.angle_beta   90.00
_cell.angle_gamma   90.00
#
_symmetry.space_group_name_H-M   'P 1'
#
loop_
_entity.id
_entity.type
_entity.pdbx_description
1 polymer ?
#
loop_
_entity_poly.entity_id
_entity_poly.type
_entity_poly.pdbx_seq_one_letter_code
_entity_poly.pdbx_strand_id
1 'polypeptide(L)'
;MSDPGERPTTTESQRNPHASASRWRHQESSAYAAHASQLTGDGAPRDPHQTTGNVGELADFLNQSRIEPVDDNRDTEKYRPITAAAGDINGGIAGDNVGQSHAGQGARGENAPDGKTIVCGPLLNYRRMNEGRWYGSVLIVVEGGGKIPLDQPYLTLKQAVQPQEGGSASQEPTNGAQEEVRVEGKCLYSDPRNTFWAFDISVPIQATEASYEYCLPELRFSTEHKPRVNRFFVPAKTESMRIMFHSCNGFSVGTDEEAWSGPALWNDVARKHRETPFHVMVGGGDQIYNDGIRVDGPLRPWTDISNPKKRREYPFPETMRAECDDYYLKNYIRWYNTDPFAGVNGQIPQINIWDDHDIIDGFGSYVDNFMQCDVFRGIGGTAHKYYMLFQHHMPPPASTYTSDHATLEKASQGPDPNQLMDTYVAPMFESPEYIVGDHPGPYVAERSFNIYTRLGARIALLGIDARVERTRHQINYPETYKKVFQRLRSELEAASAAGESIKHLILLLGIPIAYPRLTWLENIFRSPVMGPIKILNKRFGLGGSLFNQFDGSIDLLDDLDDHYTARTHKKERRELMVELQKISAEFNIRVTILGGDVHLAALGRFYSNPSLKVPAEEDHRYMVNVISSAIVNKPPPTAVANLLARRNKIHHLNAKTDETLLDLFNKDPGDSNKTANHNHCTMPSRNFATITENSPNNPEAPNGNVDENGTEASEQNFLGNDGHKVLHRGEVQAGTTHKAASRQSHGRSNDGTLDVCINVEINQHDKEGRTEMYGLTVPLLNYRQRDEPMTPRESVASGSQH
;
A
#
# COMPACT_ATOMS: atom_id res chain seq x y z
N MET A 1 -56.72 -24.15 -9.37
CA MET A 1 -57.91 -23.29 -9.42
C MET A 1 -57.51 -22.01 -8.71
N SER A 2 -57.37 -20.83 -9.28
CA SER A 2 -57.76 -20.22 -10.57
C SER A 2 -57.01 -18.88 -10.59
N ASP A 3 -55.98 -18.74 -11.42
CA ASP A 3 -55.97 -18.10 -12.75
C ASP A 3 -55.66 -16.58 -12.71
N PRO A 4 -54.65 -16.08 -13.45
CA PRO A 4 -54.17 -14.70 -13.44
C PRO A 4 -54.61 -13.88 -14.69
N GLY A 5 -54.73 -12.55 -14.53
CA GLY A 5 -54.99 -11.57 -15.60
C GLY A 5 -55.68 -10.35 -14.96
N GLU A 6 -55.36 -9.09 -15.23
CA GLU A 6 -55.02 -8.46 -16.51
C GLU A 6 -54.01 -7.32 -16.30
N ARG A 7 -52.94 -7.28 -17.10
CA ARG A 7 -52.33 -6.05 -17.58
C ARG A 7 -52.40 -6.08 -19.11
N PRO A 8 -52.69 -4.95 -19.77
CA PRO A 8 -53.00 -4.94 -21.19
C PRO A 8 -51.79 -5.29 -22.06
N THR A 9 -52.03 -6.19 -23.00
CA THR A 9 -51.18 -6.53 -24.14
C THR A 9 -51.17 -5.37 -25.14
N THR A 10 -49.99 -4.79 -25.36
CA THR A 10 -49.76 -3.91 -26.52
C THR A 10 -48.87 -4.65 -27.52
N THR A 11 -49.55 -5.15 -28.55
CA THR A 11 -49.12 -5.43 -29.92
C THR A 11 -47.62 -5.27 -30.26
N GLU A 12 -46.99 -6.39 -30.60
CA GLU A 12 -45.85 -6.46 -31.52
C GLU A 12 -46.24 -5.87 -32.89
N SER A 13 -45.99 -4.58 -33.12
CA SER A 13 -45.65 -4.05 -34.45
C SER A 13 -45.19 -2.59 -34.34
N GLN A 14 -43.91 -2.43 -34.02
CA GLN A 14 -43.00 -1.38 -34.50
C GLN A 14 -41.71 -1.50 -33.69
N ARG A 15 -40.81 -2.38 -34.12
CA ARG A 15 -39.43 -2.37 -33.63
C ARG A 15 -38.85 -1.00 -33.98
N ASN A 16 -38.53 -0.19 -32.96
CA ASN A 16 -37.71 0.99 -33.14
C ASN A 16 -36.37 0.54 -33.76
N PRO A 17 -36.04 0.95 -35.01
CA PRO A 17 -34.81 0.51 -35.67
C PRO A 17 -33.53 1.04 -35.00
N HIS A 18 -33.65 1.83 -33.94
CA HIS A 18 -32.54 2.42 -33.17
C HIS A 18 -32.38 1.85 -31.75
N ALA A 19 -33.14 0.80 -31.38
CA ALA A 19 -33.04 0.19 -30.05
C ALA A 19 -31.86 -0.80 -29.95
N SER A 20 -31.01 -0.62 -28.92
CA SER A 20 -29.86 -1.47 -28.59
C SER A 20 -30.29 -2.80 -27.93
N ALA A 21 -29.49 -3.86 -28.12
CA ALA A 21 -29.74 -5.20 -27.56
C ALA A 21 -29.45 -5.33 -26.05
N SER A 22 -28.94 -4.29 -25.37
CA SER A 22 -28.79 -4.27 -23.92
C SER A 22 -29.47 -3.04 -23.30
N ARG A 23 -30.12 -3.26 -22.14
CA ARG A 23 -31.04 -2.30 -21.52
C ARG A 23 -30.38 -1.04 -20.92
N TRP A 24 -29.05 -0.90 -21.01
CA TRP A 24 -28.28 0.13 -20.30
C TRP A 24 -27.25 0.90 -21.14
N ARG A 25 -27.20 0.74 -22.46
CA ARG A 25 -26.26 1.47 -23.33
C ARG A 25 -26.99 2.11 -24.52
N HIS A 26 -27.76 3.15 -24.23
CA HIS A 26 -28.57 3.83 -25.26
C HIS A 26 -27.81 4.93 -26.02
N GLN A 27 -26.68 5.43 -25.48
CA GLN A 27 -25.92 6.54 -26.05
C GLN A 27 -24.77 6.12 -26.99
N GLU A 28 -24.44 4.83 -27.07
CA GLU A 28 -23.28 4.33 -27.83
C GLU A 28 -23.65 3.80 -29.24
N SER A 29 -24.91 3.90 -29.68
CA SER A 29 -25.29 3.41 -31.01
C SER A 29 -25.00 4.46 -32.09
N SER A 30 -24.28 4.05 -33.14
CA SER A 30 -23.98 4.88 -34.31
C SER A 30 -25.23 5.40 -35.02
N ALA A 31 -26.35 4.66 -34.91
CA ALA A 31 -27.64 5.06 -35.45
C ALA A 31 -28.31 6.19 -34.63
N TYR A 32 -28.11 6.25 -33.31
CA TYR A 32 -28.55 7.37 -32.48
C TYR A 32 -27.71 8.63 -32.71
N ALA A 33 -26.38 8.48 -32.86
CA ALA A 33 -25.50 9.60 -33.19
C ALA A 33 -25.86 10.26 -34.54
N ALA A 34 -26.24 9.44 -35.55
CA ALA A 34 -26.70 9.92 -36.84
C ALA A 34 -28.10 10.57 -36.79
N HIS A 35 -28.97 10.13 -35.88
CA HIS A 35 -30.29 10.75 -35.68
C HIS A 35 -30.18 12.07 -34.90
N ALA A 36 -29.32 12.12 -33.87
CA ALA A 36 -29.07 13.32 -33.07
C ALA A 36 -28.44 14.44 -33.92
N SER A 37 -27.53 14.11 -34.86
CA SER A 37 -26.97 15.10 -35.78
C SER A 37 -27.99 15.68 -36.78
N GLN A 38 -29.05 14.94 -37.09
CA GLN A 38 -30.16 15.43 -37.92
C GLN A 38 -31.13 16.35 -37.14
N LEU A 39 -31.17 16.24 -35.81
CA LEU A 39 -32.04 17.07 -34.94
C LEU A 39 -31.40 18.42 -34.57
N THR A 40 -30.07 18.54 -34.63
CA THR A 40 -29.35 19.77 -34.27
C THR A 40 -29.12 20.72 -35.44
N GLY A 41 -29.56 20.40 -36.66
CA GLY A 41 -29.50 21.29 -37.83
C GLY A 41 -28.10 21.58 -38.39
N ASP A 42 -27.04 21.19 -37.69
CA ASP A 42 -25.66 21.34 -38.15
C ASP A 42 -25.24 20.18 -39.07
N GLY A 43 -25.31 20.45 -40.37
CA GLY A 43 -24.78 19.58 -41.41
C GLY A 43 -23.26 19.34 -41.30
N ALA A 44 -22.81 18.26 -41.95
CA ALA A 44 -21.43 17.76 -41.95
C ALA A 44 -20.33 18.84 -42.05
N PRO A 45 -19.16 18.64 -41.40
CA PRO A 45 -18.12 19.67 -41.31
C PRO A 45 -17.54 20.05 -42.67
N ARG A 46 -17.47 21.36 -42.94
CA ARG A 46 -16.84 21.96 -44.12
C ARG A 46 -15.33 22.18 -43.94
N ASP A 47 -14.66 22.07 -45.08
CA ASP A 47 -13.22 22.19 -45.40
C ASP A 47 -12.58 23.54 -44.95
N PRO A 48 -11.32 23.59 -44.46
CA PRO A 48 -10.74 24.78 -43.83
C PRO A 48 -9.96 25.63 -44.84
N HIS A 49 -10.66 26.26 -45.78
CA HIS A 49 -10.09 27.34 -46.59
C HIS A 49 -11.17 28.35 -46.98
N GLN A 50 -11.39 29.37 -46.14
CA GLN A 50 -11.76 30.72 -46.59
C GLN A 50 -11.74 31.72 -45.42
N THR A 51 -10.86 32.70 -45.55
CA THR A 51 -10.82 33.94 -44.78
C THR A 51 -11.85 34.92 -45.33
N THR A 52 -12.67 35.54 -44.45
CA THR A 52 -13.13 36.94 -44.47
C THR A 52 -14.16 37.13 -43.35
N GLY A 53 -14.02 38.22 -42.58
CA GLY A 53 -14.72 38.41 -41.31
C GLY A 53 -16.05 39.15 -41.39
N ASN A 54 -16.80 39.10 -40.29
CA ASN A 54 -17.55 40.23 -39.74
C ASN A 54 -17.93 39.92 -38.28
N VAL A 55 -17.53 40.78 -37.33
CA VAL A 55 -17.70 40.57 -35.87
C VAL A 55 -19.00 41.20 -35.33
N GLY A 56 -20.05 41.23 -36.15
CA GLY A 56 -21.36 41.80 -35.77
C GLY A 56 -22.29 40.79 -35.09
N GLU A 57 -22.40 39.58 -35.64
CA GLU A 57 -23.47 38.64 -35.24
C GLU A 57 -23.21 37.95 -33.88
N LEU A 58 -21.97 37.89 -33.41
CA LEU A 58 -21.63 37.35 -32.09
C LEU A 58 -21.94 38.34 -30.95
N ALA A 59 -21.98 39.64 -31.24
CA ALA A 59 -22.32 40.68 -30.27
C ALA A 59 -23.83 40.78 -30.04
N ASP A 60 -24.65 40.46 -31.06
CA ASP A 60 -26.11 40.48 -30.94
C ASP A 60 -26.67 39.20 -30.29
N PHE A 61 -25.98 38.07 -30.41
CA PHE A 61 -26.34 36.81 -29.75
C PHE A 61 -26.07 36.84 -28.23
N LEU A 62 -24.96 37.45 -27.79
CA LEU A 62 -24.60 37.55 -26.37
C LEU A 62 -25.49 38.54 -25.57
N ASN A 63 -26.27 39.37 -26.26
CA ASN A 63 -27.18 40.33 -25.64
C ASN A 63 -28.64 39.84 -25.52
N GLN A 64 -29.00 38.67 -26.05
CA GLN A 64 -30.39 38.17 -26.04
C GLN A 64 -30.79 37.35 -24.79
N SER A 65 -29.90 37.14 -23.82
CA SER A 65 -30.23 36.43 -22.57
C SER A 65 -30.05 37.28 -21.31
N ARG A 66 -30.16 38.61 -21.42
CA ARG A 66 -30.15 39.52 -20.26
C ARG A 66 -31.57 39.70 -19.74
N ILE A 67 -31.90 39.04 -18.64
CA ILE A 67 -33.10 39.35 -17.84
C ILE A 67 -32.65 40.37 -16.77
N GLU A 68 -33.16 41.59 -16.87
CA GLU A 68 -33.00 42.61 -15.82
C GLU A 68 -34.09 42.44 -14.75
N PRO A 69 -33.77 42.57 -13.45
CA PRO A 69 -34.78 42.70 -12.41
C PRO A 69 -35.41 44.09 -12.45
N VAL A 70 -36.73 44.13 -12.27
CA VAL A 70 -37.53 45.35 -12.16
C VAL A 70 -37.20 46.07 -10.85
N ASP A 71 -36.72 47.31 -10.96
CA ASP A 71 -36.58 48.26 -9.85
C ASP A 71 -37.96 48.70 -9.33
N ASP A 72 -38.13 48.67 -8.01
CA ASP A 72 -39.03 49.59 -7.32
C ASP A 72 -38.32 50.20 -6.10
N ASN A 73 -38.04 51.50 -6.22
CA ASN A 73 -37.50 52.48 -5.27
C ASN A 73 -37.51 52.12 -3.76
N ARG A 74 -36.36 52.27 -3.09
CA ARG A 74 -36.07 53.37 -2.12
C ARG A 74 -34.65 53.32 -1.52
N ASP A 75 -34.01 54.50 -1.58
CA ASP A 75 -33.05 55.10 -0.66
C ASP A 75 -31.64 54.47 -0.43
N THR A 76 -30.71 54.99 -1.22
CA THR A 76 -29.38 55.54 -0.86
C THR A 76 -28.68 54.99 0.39
N GLU A 77 -27.53 54.32 0.19
CA GLU A 77 -26.25 54.75 0.80
C GLU A 77 -25.04 54.08 0.14
N LYS A 78 -23.97 54.87 -0.05
CA LYS A 78 -22.76 54.54 -0.81
C LYS A 78 -21.83 53.65 0.01
N TYR A 79 -21.55 52.43 -0.45
CA TYR A 79 -20.47 51.61 0.11
C TYR A 79 -19.16 51.81 -0.65
N ARG A 80 -18.11 52.25 0.07
CA ARG A 80 -16.71 52.34 -0.38
C ARG A 80 -15.95 51.11 0.14
N PRO A 81 -14.99 50.55 -0.64
CA PRO A 81 -14.21 49.39 -0.22
C PRO A 81 -13.15 49.79 0.83
N ILE A 82 -12.93 48.94 1.83
CA ILE A 82 -11.86 49.12 2.82
C ILE A 82 -10.66 48.26 2.41
N THR A 83 -9.60 48.97 2.03
CA THR A 83 -8.21 48.52 1.91
C THR A 83 -7.58 48.30 3.29
N ALA A 84 -6.74 47.27 3.41
CA ALA A 84 -5.81 47.09 4.52
C ALA A 84 -4.64 48.10 4.45
N ALA A 85 -4.20 48.62 5.60
CA ALA A 85 -2.80 48.73 6.04
C ALA A 85 -2.61 49.70 7.23
N ALA A 86 -1.86 49.20 8.23
CA ALA A 86 -0.81 49.85 9.03
C ALA A 86 -0.97 51.28 9.61
N GLY A 87 -0.56 51.43 10.89
CA GLY A 87 0.14 52.63 11.36
C GLY A 87 -0.35 53.28 12.68
N ASP A 88 0.14 52.76 13.80
CA ASP A 88 0.97 53.49 14.78
C ASP A 88 0.52 54.79 15.52
N ILE A 89 0.71 54.75 16.85
CA ILE A 89 1.21 55.80 17.78
C ILE A 89 0.23 56.55 18.74
N ASN A 90 0.50 56.31 20.04
CA ASN A 90 0.41 57.14 21.26
C ASN A 90 -0.92 57.57 21.93
N GLY A 91 -0.99 57.24 23.22
CA GLY A 91 -1.80 57.94 24.23
C GLY A 91 -1.90 57.14 25.52
N GLY A 92 -1.03 57.40 26.50
CA GLY A 92 -0.85 56.56 27.67
C GLY A 92 -1.69 56.88 28.93
N ILE A 93 -1.35 56.09 29.95
CA ILE A 93 -1.41 56.32 31.42
C ILE A 93 -2.54 55.62 32.21
N ALA A 94 -2.06 54.61 32.96
CA ALA A 94 -2.35 54.19 34.34
C ALA A 94 -3.66 53.46 34.72
N GLY A 95 -3.48 52.38 35.50
CA GLY A 95 -4.38 52.04 36.60
C GLY A 95 -4.64 50.56 36.82
N ASP A 96 -3.97 50.00 37.82
CA ASP A 96 -4.10 48.69 38.46
C ASP A 96 -5.49 48.01 38.55
N ASN A 97 -5.46 46.69 38.30
CA ASN A 97 -6.09 45.56 39.00
C ASN A 97 -7.62 45.45 39.26
N VAL A 98 -8.07 44.21 39.00
CA VAL A 98 -9.24 43.45 39.49
C VAL A 98 -10.55 43.58 38.71
N GLY A 99 -10.96 42.44 38.12
CA GLY A 99 -12.32 42.24 37.63
C GLY A 99 -12.48 40.98 36.78
N GLN A 100 -12.49 39.80 37.41
CA GLN A 100 -13.21 38.66 36.84
C GLN A 100 -14.66 39.10 36.59
N SER A 101 -15.14 39.02 35.34
CA SER A 101 -16.40 38.35 34.97
C SER A 101 -16.93 38.81 33.60
N HIS A 102 -17.68 37.88 33.00
CA HIS A 102 -18.56 37.99 31.85
C HIS A 102 -17.88 37.93 30.47
N ALA A 103 -17.61 36.72 29.98
CA ALA A 103 -18.60 35.87 29.31
C ALA A 103 -19.18 36.55 28.06
N GLY A 104 -18.44 36.49 26.96
CA GLY A 104 -19.03 36.45 25.63
C GLY A 104 -19.61 35.06 25.41
N GLN A 105 -20.84 34.83 25.88
CA GLN A 105 -21.72 33.78 25.37
C GLN A 105 -22.05 34.11 23.91
N GLY A 106 -21.12 33.83 23.01
CA GLY A 106 -21.45 33.49 21.63
C GLY A 106 -21.90 32.03 21.62
N ALA A 107 -23.06 31.76 21.04
CA ALA A 107 -23.70 30.46 20.97
C ALA A 107 -22.71 29.31 20.65
N ARG A 108 -22.23 28.60 21.68
CA ARG A 108 -21.74 27.23 21.53
C ARG A 108 -22.97 26.37 21.28
N GLY A 109 -23.23 26.08 20.02
CA GLY A 109 -24.35 25.24 19.60
C GLY A 109 -24.36 23.90 20.33
N GLU A 110 -25.52 23.28 20.42
CA GLU A 110 -25.82 22.01 21.11
C GLU A 110 -25.04 20.78 20.57
N ASN A 111 -24.00 20.95 19.74
CA ASN A 111 -23.24 19.89 19.07
C ASN A 111 -21.71 20.14 19.07
N ALA A 112 -21.11 20.58 20.17
CA ALA A 112 -19.63 20.50 20.28
C ALA A 112 -19.22 19.03 20.50
N PRO A 113 -18.18 18.51 19.81
CA PRO A 113 -17.72 17.14 20.03
C PRO A 113 -17.37 16.91 21.49
N ASP A 114 -17.81 15.78 22.05
CA ASP A 114 -17.53 15.40 23.44
C ASP A 114 -16.23 14.58 23.59
N GLY A 115 -15.51 14.35 22.49
CA GLY A 115 -14.28 13.56 22.45
C GLY A 115 -14.50 12.05 22.53
N LYS A 116 -15.74 11.55 22.44
CA LYS A 116 -16.07 10.14 22.69
C LYS A 116 -16.50 9.35 21.44
N THR A 117 -16.70 10.01 20.30
CA THR A 117 -16.99 9.35 19.02
C THR A 117 -15.68 8.94 18.33
N ILE A 118 -15.48 7.64 18.10
CA ILE A 118 -14.41 7.09 17.25
C ILE A 118 -14.82 7.25 15.79
N VAL A 119 -14.10 8.09 15.05
CA VAL A 119 -14.28 8.29 13.61
C VAL A 119 -13.43 7.32 12.78
N CYS A 120 -12.33 6.79 13.34
CA CYS A 120 -11.52 5.76 12.71
C CYS A 120 -10.81 4.87 13.76
N GLY A 121 -10.53 3.62 13.40
CA GLY A 121 -9.98 2.61 14.31
C GLY A 121 -11.05 1.79 15.06
N PRO A 122 -10.65 0.84 15.93
CA PRO A 122 -9.27 0.56 16.31
C PRO A 122 -8.43 0.00 15.17
N LEU A 123 -7.19 0.48 15.05
CA LEU A 123 -6.16 -0.09 14.18
C LEU A 123 -5.13 -0.76 15.08
N LEU A 124 -4.84 -2.05 14.87
CA LEU A 124 -3.91 -2.83 15.67
C LEU A 124 -2.58 -2.94 14.94
N ASN A 125 -1.49 -2.57 15.60
CA ASN A 125 -0.13 -2.59 15.04
C ASN A 125 0.76 -3.52 15.86
N TYR A 126 1.58 -4.32 15.18
CA TYR A 126 2.63 -5.13 15.77
C TYR A 126 3.99 -4.40 15.74
N ARG A 127 4.66 -4.35 16.89
CA ARG A 127 5.99 -3.72 17.00
C ARG A 127 7.09 -4.77 17.07
N ARG A 128 7.07 -5.62 18.10
CA ARG A 128 8.15 -6.59 18.34
C ARG A 128 7.78 -7.70 19.30
N MET A 129 8.64 -8.73 19.32
CA MET A 129 8.67 -9.79 20.31
C MET A 129 10.09 -9.90 20.88
N ASN A 130 10.22 -9.66 22.17
CA ASN A 130 11.45 -9.90 22.92
C ASN A 130 11.13 -10.19 24.39
N GLU A 131 12.07 -10.83 25.09
CA GLU A 131 11.97 -11.09 26.54
C GLU A 131 10.69 -11.81 26.97
N GLY A 132 10.18 -12.73 26.14
CA GLY A 132 8.97 -13.50 26.42
C GLY A 132 7.68 -12.68 26.37
N ARG A 133 7.69 -11.49 25.74
CA ARG A 133 6.52 -10.62 25.61
C ARG A 133 6.30 -10.22 24.14
N TRP A 134 5.03 -10.08 23.80
CA TRP A 134 4.56 -9.50 22.55
C TRP A 134 4.20 -8.04 22.79
N TYR A 135 4.64 -7.16 21.90
CA TYR A 135 4.39 -5.73 21.98
C TYR A 135 3.74 -5.21 20.71
N GLY A 136 2.72 -4.38 20.90
CA GLY A 136 2.00 -3.71 19.83
C GLY A 136 1.33 -2.44 20.33
N SER A 137 0.45 -1.88 19.51
CA SER A 137 -0.37 -0.75 19.91
C SER A 137 -1.72 -0.75 19.19
N VAL A 138 -2.72 -0.14 19.82
CA VAL A 138 -4.01 0.15 19.18
C VAL A 138 -4.13 1.65 18.97
N LEU A 139 -4.47 2.09 17.76
CA LEU A 139 -4.76 3.49 17.44
C LEU A 139 -6.26 3.69 17.25
N ILE A 140 -6.78 4.79 17.79
CA ILE A 140 -8.09 5.33 17.44
C ILE A 140 -7.98 6.82 17.10
N VAL A 141 -8.91 7.28 16.28
CA VAL A 141 -9.12 8.69 15.99
C VAL A 141 -10.50 9.07 16.50
N VAL A 142 -10.57 10.05 17.38
CA VAL A 142 -11.84 10.58 17.91
C VAL A 142 -12.14 11.98 17.36
N GLU A 143 -13.41 12.32 17.29
CA GLU A 143 -13.88 13.64 16.86
C GLU A 143 -13.57 14.73 17.89
N GLY A 144 -13.12 15.88 17.40
CA GLY A 144 -12.73 17.03 18.22
C GLY A 144 -11.35 16.88 18.86
N GLY A 145 -10.95 17.94 19.56
CA GLY A 145 -9.65 18.01 20.21
C GLY A 145 -9.18 19.45 20.34
N GLY A 146 -7.87 19.61 20.19
CA GLY A 146 -7.15 20.86 20.25
C GLY A 146 -5.86 20.73 21.07
N LYS A 147 -5.33 21.85 21.55
CA LYS A 147 -4.10 21.88 22.38
C LYS A 147 -4.21 21.08 23.68
N ILE A 148 -5.41 20.96 24.22
CA ILE A 148 -5.72 20.13 25.38
C ILE A 148 -6.76 19.11 24.91
N PRO A 149 -6.44 17.80 24.91
CA PRO A 149 -7.42 16.77 24.58
C PRO A 149 -8.62 16.85 25.52
N LEU A 150 -9.82 16.57 24.99
CA LEU A 150 -11.08 16.74 25.72
C LEU A 150 -11.25 15.75 26.88
N ASP A 151 -10.94 14.48 26.62
CA ASP A 151 -11.05 13.38 27.58
C ASP A 151 -9.99 12.32 27.24
N GLN A 152 -9.32 11.75 28.24
CA GLN A 152 -8.31 10.71 28.03
C GLN A 152 -8.97 9.33 28.12
N PRO A 153 -9.09 8.59 27.01
CA PRO A 153 -9.70 7.28 27.02
C PRO A 153 -8.75 6.21 27.57
N TYR A 154 -9.32 5.07 27.95
CA TYR A 154 -8.58 3.83 28.21
C TYR A 154 -9.15 2.66 27.41
N LEU A 155 -8.30 1.66 27.22
CA LEU A 155 -8.61 0.36 26.65
C LEU A 155 -8.58 -0.68 27.77
N THR A 156 -9.49 -1.65 27.74
CA THR A 156 -9.35 -2.86 28.59
C THR A 156 -8.79 -4.00 27.76
N LEU A 157 -7.94 -4.81 28.37
CA LEU A 157 -7.22 -5.90 27.74
C LEU A 157 -7.25 -7.13 28.65
N LYS A 158 -7.59 -8.29 28.10
CA LYS A 158 -7.55 -9.57 28.82
C LYS A 158 -7.17 -10.72 27.89
N GLN A 159 -6.60 -11.77 28.46
CA GLN A 159 -6.44 -13.03 27.72
C GLN A 159 -7.82 -13.68 27.55
N ALA A 160 -8.15 -14.18 26.36
CA ALA A 160 -9.42 -14.86 26.13
C ALA A 160 -9.39 -16.27 26.73
N VAL A 161 -10.52 -16.72 27.29
CA VAL A 161 -10.69 -18.10 27.78
C VAL A 161 -10.87 -19.03 26.57
N GLN A 162 -10.04 -20.08 26.48
CA GLN A 162 -10.29 -21.15 25.51
C GLN A 162 -11.52 -21.96 25.95
N PRO A 163 -12.52 -22.19 25.09
CA PRO A 163 -13.59 -23.15 25.40
C PRO A 163 -12.95 -24.53 25.56
N GLN A 164 -13.07 -25.15 26.74
CA GLN A 164 -12.68 -26.55 26.89
C GLN A 164 -13.65 -27.43 26.10
N GLU A 165 -13.19 -28.01 24.99
CA GLU A 165 -13.89 -29.13 24.36
C GLU A 165 -13.72 -30.38 25.23
N GLY A 166 -14.81 -30.86 25.84
CA GLY A 166 -14.88 -32.19 26.46
C GLY A 166 -15.00 -32.28 27.99
N GLY A 167 -15.20 -31.18 28.71
CA GLY A 167 -15.43 -31.21 30.17
C GLY A 167 -16.90 -31.47 30.54
N SER A 168 -17.16 -32.56 31.27
CA SER A 168 -18.47 -32.82 31.91
C SER A 168 -18.96 -31.61 32.70
N ALA A 169 -20.24 -31.26 32.53
CA ALA A 169 -20.92 -30.19 33.24
C ALA A 169 -21.10 -30.51 34.74
N SER A 170 -20.02 -30.47 35.52
CA SER A 170 -20.07 -30.66 36.97
C SER A 170 -18.79 -30.22 37.70
N GLN A 171 -18.14 -29.14 37.26
CA GLN A 171 -17.17 -28.42 38.09
C GLN A 171 -17.50 -26.94 38.05
N GLU A 172 -17.80 -26.37 39.21
CA GLU A 172 -17.89 -24.92 39.38
C GLU A 172 -16.62 -24.26 38.85
N PRO A 173 -16.72 -23.13 38.14
CA PRO A 173 -15.55 -22.42 37.67
C PRO A 173 -14.74 -21.97 38.88
N THR A 174 -13.54 -22.51 39.04
CA THR A 174 -12.58 -21.99 40.02
C THR A 174 -12.31 -20.53 39.65
N ASN A 175 -12.63 -19.64 40.58
CA ASN A 175 -12.38 -18.19 40.54
C ASN A 175 -10.87 -17.87 40.43
N GLY A 176 -10.27 -18.14 39.28
CA GLY A 176 -9.11 -17.38 38.81
C GLY A 176 -9.64 -16.23 37.98
N ALA A 177 -10.02 -15.12 38.63
CA ALA A 177 -10.34 -13.89 37.91
C ALA A 177 -9.15 -13.54 37.01
N GLN A 178 -9.29 -13.76 35.70
CA GLN A 178 -8.29 -13.32 34.74
C GLN A 178 -8.21 -11.79 34.84
N GLU A 179 -7.02 -11.29 35.18
CA GLU A 179 -6.80 -9.88 35.49
C GLU A 179 -7.02 -9.06 34.20
N GLU A 180 -8.13 -8.32 34.15
CA GLU A 180 -8.37 -7.34 33.09
C GLU A 180 -7.46 -6.14 33.33
N VAL A 181 -6.60 -5.86 32.37
CA VAL A 181 -5.62 -4.77 32.45
C VAL A 181 -6.22 -3.54 31.78
N ARG A 182 -6.20 -2.41 32.50
CA ARG A 182 -6.52 -1.08 31.96
C ARG A 182 -5.27 -0.46 31.34
N VAL A 183 -5.36 -0.02 30.09
CA VAL A 183 -4.30 0.65 29.34
C VAL A 183 -4.75 2.08 29.02
N GLU A 184 -4.06 3.07 29.58
CA GLU A 184 -4.36 4.49 29.31
C GLU A 184 -3.93 4.89 27.89
N GLY A 185 -4.75 5.71 27.24
CA GLY A 185 -4.44 6.28 25.93
C GLY A 185 -3.33 7.32 26.01
N LYS A 186 -2.41 7.29 25.05
CA LYS A 186 -1.40 8.33 24.82
C LYS A 186 -1.83 9.17 23.62
N CYS A 187 -1.98 10.48 23.82
CA CYS A 187 -2.30 11.38 22.72
C CYS A 187 -1.04 11.53 21.86
N LEU A 188 -1.13 11.24 20.56
CA LEU A 188 -0.03 11.42 19.60
C LEU A 188 -0.13 12.78 18.90
N TYR A 189 -1.36 13.17 18.55
CA TYR A 189 -1.69 14.39 17.83
C TYR A 189 -3.13 14.79 18.15
N SER A 190 -3.40 16.08 18.30
CA SER A 190 -4.74 16.60 18.56
C SER A 190 -4.88 18.00 17.99
N ASP A 191 -5.90 18.21 17.16
CA ASP A 191 -6.28 19.51 16.63
C ASP A 191 -7.80 19.71 16.82
N PRO A 192 -8.39 20.87 16.46
CA PRO A 192 -9.82 21.10 16.64
C PRO A 192 -10.74 20.11 15.91
N ARG A 193 -10.24 19.39 14.90
CA ARG A 193 -11.00 18.40 14.11
C ARG A 193 -10.95 17.03 14.77
N ASN A 194 -9.77 16.55 15.17
CA ASN A 194 -9.58 15.18 15.64
C ASN A 194 -8.44 15.03 16.67
N THR A 195 -8.60 14.01 17.52
CA THR A 195 -7.58 13.55 18.47
C THR A 195 -7.17 12.11 18.18
N PHE A 196 -5.86 11.85 18.12
CA PHE A 196 -5.25 10.56 17.87
C PHE A 196 -4.74 9.96 19.18
N TRP A 197 -5.34 8.84 19.59
CA TRP A 197 -4.96 8.11 20.79
C TRP A 197 -4.33 6.78 20.43
N ALA A 198 -3.16 6.49 21.00
CA ALA A 198 -2.51 5.20 20.92
C ALA A 198 -2.46 4.52 22.29
N PHE A 199 -2.76 3.22 22.33
CA PHE A 199 -2.71 2.38 23.53
C PHE A 199 -1.59 1.36 23.35
N ASP A 200 -0.54 1.43 24.16
CA ASP A 200 0.56 0.47 24.08
C ASP A 200 0.13 -0.86 24.71
N ILE A 201 0.17 -1.94 23.92
CA ILE A 201 -0.19 -3.28 24.36
C ILE A 201 1.08 -4.09 24.60
N SER A 202 1.14 -4.75 25.76
CA SER A 202 2.20 -5.69 26.07
C SER A 202 1.61 -6.91 26.77
N VAL A 203 1.73 -8.09 26.14
CA VAL A 203 1.17 -9.34 26.66
C VAL A 203 2.24 -10.42 26.74
N PRO A 204 2.16 -11.34 27.72
CA PRO A 204 3.10 -12.46 27.82
C PRO A 204 2.91 -13.42 26.65
N ILE A 205 4.01 -13.93 26.09
CA ILE A 205 3.97 -15.02 25.11
C ILE A 205 3.79 -16.33 25.88
N GLN A 206 2.80 -17.13 25.49
CA GLN A 206 2.42 -18.36 26.18
C GLN A 206 3.09 -19.59 25.58
N ALA A 207 3.02 -20.72 26.29
CA ALA A 207 3.52 -22.01 25.80
C ALA A 207 2.68 -22.57 24.64
N THR A 208 1.42 -22.16 24.55
CA THR A 208 0.50 -22.45 23.44
C THR A 208 0.06 -21.15 22.79
N GLU A 209 -0.50 -21.22 21.58
CA GLU A 209 -1.11 -20.05 20.95
C GLU A 209 -2.19 -19.46 21.87
N ALA A 210 -2.16 -18.15 22.04
CA ALA A 210 -3.06 -17.42 22.93
C ALA A 210 -3.79 -16.34 22.14
N SER A 211 -5.04 -16.08 22.53
CA SER A 211 -5.78 -14.93 22.02
C SER A 211 -6.07 -13.94 23.14
N TYR A 212 -6.11 -12.67 22.77
CA TYR A 212 -6.33 -11.55 23.68
C TYR A 212 -7.50 -10.72 23.14
N GLU A 213 -8.37 -10.30 24.06
CA GLU A 213 -9.51 -9.45 23.77
C GLU A 213 -9.27 -8.06 24.30
N TYR A 214 -9.70 -7.06 23.54
CA TYR A 214 -9.72 -5.68 23.99
C TYR A 214 -10.99 -4.94 23.57
N CYS A 215 -11.36 -3.93 24.35
CA CYS A 215 -12.44 -3.01 24.02
C CYS A 215 -12.16 -1.60 24.55
N LEU A 216 -12.97 -0.65 24.12
CA LEU A 216 -12.89 0.77 24.48
C LEU A 216 -14.22 1.14 25.16
N PRO A 217 -14.37 0.93 26.48
CA PRO A 217 -15.68 0.93 27.14
C PRO A 217 -16.45 2.24 27.07
N GLU A 218 -15.73 3.37 27.13
CA GLU A 218 -16.30 4.72 27.24
C GLU A 218 -16.48 5.43 25.89
N LEU A 219 -16.15 4.75 24.80
CA LEU A 219 -16.19 5.29 23.45
C LEU A 219 -17.28 4.64 22.61
N ARG A 220 -17.74 5.37 21.61
CA ARG A 220 -18.74 4.92 20.64
C ARG A 220 -18.19 4.96 19.22
N PHE A 221 -18.46 3.94 18.44
CA PHE A 221 -18.10 3.94 17.02
C PHE A 221 -19.05 4.84 16.23
N SER A 222 -18.51 5.59 15.28
CA SER A 222 -19.28 6.34 14.27
C SER A 222 -20.03 5.41 13.30
N THR A 223 -19.67 4.13 13.24
CA THR A 223 -20.21 3.12 12.33
C THR A 223 -20.56 1.83 13.06
N GLU A 224 -21.51 1.07 12.54
CA GLU A 224 -22.02 -0.16 13.20
C GLU A 224 -21.26 -1.45 12.83
N HIS A 225 -20.44 -1.44 11.76
CA HIS A 225 -19.79 -2.65 11.25
C HIS A 225 -18.59 -3.15 12.08
N LYS A 226 -18.10 -2.35 13.04
CA LYS A 226 -16.95 -2.71 13.87
C LYS A 226 -17.38 -3.45 15.14
N PRO A 227 -16.67 -4.53 15.53
CA PRO A 227 -17.00 -5.23 16.75
C PRO A 227 -16.65 -4.39 17.98
N ARG A 228 -17.51 -4.46 19.01
CA ARG A 228 -17.26 -3.78 20.29
C ARG A 228 -16.10 -4.40 21.07
N VAL A 229 -15.90 -5.71 20.92
CA VAL A 229 -14.77 -6.46 21.47
C VAL A 229 -13.95 -6.98 20.31
N ASN A 230 -12.70 -6.56 20.24
CA ASN A 230 -11.75 -7.00 19.23
C ASN A 230 -10.88 -8.12 19.82
N ARG A 231 -10.44 -9.04 18.98
CA ARG A 231 -9.60 -10.17 19.39
C ARG A 231 -8.41 -10.30 18.44
N PHE A 232 -7.22 -10.52 19.00
CA PHE A 232 -6.01 -10.83 18.24
C PHE A 232 -5.29 -12.05 18.81
N PHE A 233 -4.35 -12.59 18.05
CA PHE A 233 -3.68 -13.85 18.35
C PHE A 233 -2.17 -13.66 18.44
N VAL A 234 -1.55 -14.28 19.44
CA VAL A 234 -0.11 -14.31 19.66
C VAL A 234 0.36 -15.76 19.53
N PRO A 235 1.39 -16.05 18.71
CA PRO A 235 1.88 -17.40 18.53
C PRO A 235 2.43 -17.96 19.85
N ALA A 236 2.47 -19.28 19.96
CA ALA A 236 3.19 -19.93 21.06
C ALA A 236 4.67 -19.55 21.05
N LYS A 237 5.34 -19.62 22.20
CA LYS A 237 6.75 -19.27 22.37
C LYS A 237 7.69 -19.99 21.39
N THR A 238 7.38 -21.23 21.03
CA THR A 238 8.19 -22.07 20.15
C THR A 238 7.76 -22.00 18.68
N GLU A 239 6.77 -21.17 18.34
CA GLU A 239 6.16 -21.08 17.02
C GLU A 239 6.50 -19.77 16.31
N SER A 240 6.56 -19.84 14.98
CA SER A 240 6.65 -18.65 14.13
C SER A 240 5.26 -18.12 13.79
N MET A 241 5.17 -16.85 13.41
CA MET A 241 3.91 -16.23 13.03
C MET A 241 3.35 -16.80 11.73
N ARG A 242 2.02 -16.75 11.61
CA ARG A 242 1.29 -16.97 10.35
C ARG A 242 1.06 -15.60 9.75
N ILE A 243 1.58 -15.38 8.54
CA ILE A 243 1.72 -14.06 7.94
C ILE A 243 0.72 -13.95 6.78
N MET A 244 -0.04 -12.87 6.77
CA MET A 244 -0.76 -12.40 5.57
C MET A 244 0.03 -11.24 4.97
N PHE A 245 0.20 -11.19 3.65
CA PHE A 245 0.87 -10.09 2.95
C PHE A 245 -0.05 -9.48 1.91
N HIS A 246 -0.06 -8.15 1.83
CA HIS A 246 -0.81 -7.39 0.83
C HIS A 246 -0.11 -6.08 0.44
N SER A 247 -0.54 -5.51 -0.69
CA SER A 247 -0.15 -4.18 -1.18
C SER A 247 -1.28 -3.63 -2.05
N CYS A 248 -1.21 -2.34 -2.40
CA CYS A 248 -2.16 -1.68 -3.31
C CYS A 248 -3.61 -1.83 -2.83
N ASN A 249 -3.79 -1.43 -1.58
CA ASN A 249 -5.06 -1.43 -0.86
C ASN A 249 -5.80 -0.11 -1.09
N GLY A 250 -6.21 0.14 -2.33
CA GLY A 250 -7.08 1.26 -2.70
C GLY A 250 -7.33 1.28 -4.19
N PHE A 251 -8.05 2.30 -4.66
CA PHE A 251 -8.39 2.44 -6.07
C PHE A 251 -7.70 3.65 -6.67
N SER A 252 -7.09 3.46 -7.85
CA SER A 252 -6.58 4.57 -8.65
C SER A 252 -7.71 5.48 -9.11
N VAL A 253 -7.42 6.76 -9.30
CA VAL A 253 -8.37 7.78 -9.74
C VAL A 253 -9.14 7.35 -10.99
N GLY A 254 -10.46 7.58 -10.98
CA GLY A 254 -11.35 7.26 -12.09
C GLY A 254 -11.73 5.77 -12.21
N THR A 255 -11.35 4.93 -11.24
CA THR A 255 -11.79 3.55 -11.19
C THR A 255 -13.24 3.46 -10.70
N ASP A 256 -14.07 2.72 -11.44
CA ASP A 256 -15.42 2.37 -11.00
C ASP A 256 -15.34 1.29 -9.91
N GLU A 257 -15.37 1.71 -8.64
CA GLU A 257 -15.25 0.82 -7.47
C GLU A 257 -16.36 -0.25 -7.42
N GLU A 258 -17.57 0.06 -7.92
CA GLU A 258 -18.69 -0.88 -7.93
C GLU A 258 -18.46 -2.03 -8.91
N ALA A 259 -17.81 -1.76 -10.04
CA ALA A 259 -17.42 -2.79 -11.01
C ALA A 259 -16.44 -3.83 -10.41
N TRP A 260 -15.78 -3.50 -9.30
CA TRP A 260 -14.86 -4.36 -8.55
C TRP A 260 -15.44 -4.83 -7.22
N SER A 261 -16.73 -4.61 -6.94
CA SER A 261 -17.35 -4.99 -5.66
C SER A 261 -16.65 -4.37 -4.44
N GLY A 262 -16.03 -3.20 -4.58
CA GLY A 262 -15.25 -2.57 -3.53
C GLY A 262 -14.07 -3.45 -3.05
N PRO A 263 -13.66 -3.36 -1.77
CA PRO A 263 -12.51 -4.08 -1.21
C PRO A 263 -12.82 -5.55 -0.85
N ALA A 264 -13.48 -6.29 -1.75
CA ALA A 264 -14.10 -7.60 -1.47
C ALA A 264 -13.13 -8.68 -0.97
N LEU A 265 -11.85 -8.68 -1.35
CA LEU A 265 -10.89 -9.73 -0.95
C LEU A 265 -10.63 -9.75 0.57
N TRP A 266 -10.86 -8.63 1.27
CA TRP A 266 -10.79 -8.61 2.73
C TRP A 266 -11.83 -9.52 3.39
N ASN A 267 -12.93 -9.88 2.70
CA ASN A 267 -13.86 -10.91 3.17
C ASN A 267 -13.20 -12.30 3.20
N ASP A 268 -12.32 -12.61 2.24
CA ASP A 268 -11.58 -13.88 2.24
C ASP A 268 -10.48 -13.90 3.29
N VAL A 269 -9.79 -12.78 3.49
CA VAL A 269 -8.85 -12.59 4.60
C VAL A 269 -9.56 -12.85 5.93
N ALA A 270 -10.73 -12.24 6.15
CA ALA A 270 -11.53 -12.42 7.35
C ALA A 270 -12.00 -13.88 7.53
N ARG A 271 -12.43 -14.57 6.45
CA ARG A 271 -12.77 -16.00 6.50
C ARG A 271 -11.58 -16.86 6.92
N LYS A 272 -10.42 -16.67 6.27
CA LYS A 272 -9.21 -17.44 6.57
C LYS A 272 -8.72 -17.17 7.99
N HIS A 273 -8.77 -15.92 8.45
CA HIS A 273 -8.41 -15.56 9.83
C HIS A 273 -9.32 -16.24 10.87
N ARG A 274 -10.63 -16.36 10.60
CA ARG A 274 -11.54 -17.11 11.51
C ARG A 274 -11.24 -18.60 11.57
N GLU A 275 -10.80 -19.20 10.46
CA GLU A 275 -10.49 -20.64 10.38
C GLU A 275 -9.10 -20.97 10.94
N THR A 276 -8.10 -20.15 10.63
CA THR A 276 -6.71 -20.31 11.08
C THR A 276 -6.12 -18.91 11.24
N PRO A 277 -6.08 -18.38 12.48
CA PRO A 277 -5.77 -16.97 12.71
C PRO A 277 -4.41 -16.55 12.18
N PHE A 278 -4.37 -15.51 11.36
CA PHE A 278 -3.13 -14.78 11.10
C PHE A 278 -2.64 -14.10 12.38
N HIS A 279 -1.33 -14.14 12.61
CA HIS A 279 -0.68 -13.47 13.72
C HIS A 279 -0.27 -12.04 13.36
N VAL A 280 -0.05 -11.78 12.07
CA VAL A 280 0.36 -10.48 11.53
C VAL A 280 -0.09 -10.34 10.08
N MET A 281 -0.47 -9.13 9.68
CA MET A 281 -0.59 -8.72 8.29
C MET A 281 0.52 -7.73 7.94
N VAL A 282 1.14 -7.92 6.79
CA VAL A 282 2.27 -7.13 6.32
C VAL A 282 1.84 -6.34 5.10
N GLY A 283 1.86 -5.01 5.20
CA GLY A 283 1.57 -4.07 4.13
C GLY A 283 2.85 -3.64 3.42
N GLY A 284 2.98 -3.97 2.14
CA GLY A 284 4.15 -3.63 1.33
C GLY A 284 3.97 -2.41 0.46
N GLY A 285 3.38 -1.32 0.95
CA GLY A 285 3.15 -0.13 0.14
C GLY A 285 1.73 0.02 -0.40
N ASP A 286 1.36 1.26 -0.71
CA ASP A 286 0.04 1.67 -1.20
C ASP A 286 -1.08 1.20 -0.29
N GLN A 287 -0.95 1.44 1.01
CA GLN A 287 -1.99 1.09 1.99
C GLN A 287 -3.25 1.94 1.77
N ILE A 288 -3.09 3.07 1.08
CA ILE A 288 -4.09 4.05 0.68
C ILE A 288 -3.63 4.77 -0.60
N TYR A 289 -4.59 5.26 -1.40
CA TYR A 289 -4.32 6.04 -2.62
C TYR A 289 -4.73 7.49 -2.39
N ASN A 290 -3.74 8.39 -2.40
CA ASN A 290 -3.95 9.83 -2.20
C ASN A 290 -3.97 10.65 -3.49
N ASP A 291 -3.86 10.02 -4.66
CA ASP A 291 -3.71 10.71 -5.97
C ASP A 291 -4.92 11.56 -6.36
N GLY A 292 -6.09 11.33 -5.77
CA GLY A 292 -7.25 12.20 -5.97
C GLY A 292 -6.97 13.66 -5.58
N ILE A 293 -5.95 13.92 -4.76
CA ILE A 293 -5.56 15.26 -4.29
C ILE A 293 -5.27 16.23 -5.45
N ARG A 294 -4.78 15.72 -6.59
CA ARG A 294 -4.48 16.48 -7.82
C ARG A 294 -5.65 16.61 -8.79
N VAL A 295 -6.70 15.79 -8.65
CA VAL A 295 -7.82 15.75 -9.59
C VAL A 295 -9.04 16.47 -9.01
N ASP A 296 -9.49 16.03 -7.84
CA ASP A 296 -10.68 16.56 -7.16
C ASP A 296 -10.33 17.27 -5.84
N GLY A 297 -9.03 17.32 -5.51
CA GLY A 297 -8.51 17.94 -4.32
C GLY A 297 -7.88 19.32 -4.53
N PRO A 298 -7.23 19.86 -3.48
CA PRO A 298 -6.71 21.23 -3.45
C PRO A 298 -5.54 21.49 -4.41
N LEU A 299 -4.91 20.44 -4.95
CA LEU A 299 -3.81 20.62 -5.90
C LEU A 299 -4.27 20.77 -7.35
N ARG A 300 -5.56 20.61 -7.65
CA ARG A 300 -6.09 20.77 -9.01
C ARG A 300 -5.65 22.07 -9.69
N PRO A 301 -5.73 23.26 -9.04
CA PRO A 301 -5.27 24.51 -9.66
C PRO A 301 -3.79 24.50 -10.03
N TRP A 302 -2.94 23.82 -9.25
CA TRP A 302 -1.53 23.65 -9.54
C TRP A 302 -1.30 22.67 -10.70
N THR A 303 -2.03 21.56 -10.72
CA THR A 303 -1.98 20.55 -11.78
C THR A 303 -2.44 21.11 -13.13
N ASP A 304 -3.45 21.99 -13.14
CA ASP A 304 -3.98 22.65 -14.34
C ASP A 304 -2.99 23.67 -14.98
N ILE A 305 -1.86 23.97 -14.32
CA ILE A 305 -0.84 24.89 -14.86
C ILE A 305 -0.07 24.22 -16.00
N SER A 306 -0.40 24.63 -17.22
CA SER A 306 0.25 24.13 -18.44
C SER A 306 1.72 24.55 -18.63
N ASN A 307 2.14 25.67 -18.05
CA ASN A 307 3.52 26.15 -18.17
C ASN A 307 4.42 25.45 -17.12
N PRO A 308 5.41 24.62 -17.52
CA PRO A 308 6.21 23.84 -16.58
C PRO A 308 7.04 24.68 -15.60
N LYS A 309 7.51 25.85 -16.03
CA LYS A 309 8.25 26.79 -15.16
C LYS A 309 7.32 27.37 -14.11
N LYS A 310 6.16 27.89 -14.52
CA LYS A 310 5.15 28.45 -13.61
C LYS A 310 4.66 27.41 -12.61
N ARG A 311 4.47 26.16 -13.03
CA ARG A 311 4.04 25.07 -12.16
C ARG A 311 5.13 24.69 -11.15
N ARG A 312 6.38 24.64 -11.57
CA ARG A 312 7.53 24.37 -10.68
C ARG A 312 7.76 25.50 -9.68
N GLU A 313 7.53 26.75 -10.06
CA GLU A 313 7.70 27.93 -9.20
C GLU A 313 6.44 28.26 -8.39
N TYR A 314 5.42 27.39 -8.42
CA TYR A 314 4.18 27.60 -7.69
C TYR A 314 4.41 27.41 -6.18
N PRO A 315 4.03 28.39 -5.35
CA PRO A 315 4.27 28.33 -3.90
C PRO A 315 3.34 27.34 -3.21
N PHE A 316 3.75 26.87 -2.04
CA PHE A 316 2.94 26.02 -1.15
C PHE A 316 2.73 26.72 0.21
N PRO A 317 1.88 27.76 0.26
CA PRO A 317 1.64 28.53 1.48
C PRO A 317 0.85 27.72 2.52
N GLU A 318 0.80 28.19 3.77
CA GLU A 318 0.05 27.54 4.86
C GLU A 318 -1.41 27.25 4.50
N THR A 319 -2.07 28.11 3.71
CA THR A 319 -3.45 27.87 3.27
C THR A 319 -3.60 26.62 2.42
N MET A 320 -2.74 26.44 1.41
CA MET A 320 -2.74 25.24 0.57
C MET A 320 -2.30 24.00 1.36
N ARG A 321 -1.34 24.15 2.28
CA ARG A 321 -0.93 23.08 3.19
C ARG A 321 -2.10 22.61 4.06
N ALA A 322 -2.88 23.53 4.62
CA ALA A 322 -4.06 23.22 5.43
C ALA A 322 -5.15 22.47 4.65
N GLU A 323 -5.40 22.87 3.40
CA GLU A 323 -6.33 22.16 2.52
C GLU A 323 -5.82 20.74 2.19
N CYS A 324 -4.52 20.59 1.92
CA CYS A 324 -3.93 19.26 1.67
C CYS A 324 -4.01 18.38 2.91
N ASP A 325 -3.68 18.90 4.09
CA ASP A 325 -3.74 18.19 5.36
C ASP A 325 -5.15 17.73 5.71
N ASP A 326 -6.15 18.57 5.46
CA ASP A 326 -7.56 18.18 5.56
C ASP A 326 -7.95 17.08 4.57
N TYR A 327 -7.46 17.14 3.34
CA TYR A 327 -7.68 16.08 2.35
C TYR A 327 -7.08 14.74 2.80
N TYR A 328 -5.81 14.70 3.21
CA TYR A 328 -5.18 13.47 3.69
C TYR A 328 -5.90 12.91 4.91
N LEU A 329 -6.21 13.74 5.92
CA LEU A 329 -6.97 13.32 7.10
C LEU A 329 -8.29 12.64 6.73
N LYS A 330 -9.08 13.30 5.88
CA LYS A 330 -10.40 12.80 5.45
C LYS A 330 -10.27 11.51 4.66
N ASN A 331 -9.28 11.41 3.76
CA ASN A 331 -9.08 10.19 2.98
C ASN A 331 -8.64 9.02 3.87
N TYR A 332 -7.72 9.24 4.81
CA TYR A 332 -7.32 8.23 5.78
C TYR A 332 -8.49 7.77 6.65
N ILE A 333 -9.27 8.70 7.22
CA ILE A 333 -10.47 8.36 8.01
C ILE A 333 -11.46 7.57 7.15
N ARG A 334 -11.76 8.01 5.92
CA ARG A 334 -12.68 7.31 5.02
C ARG A 334 -12.20 5.87 4.75
N TRP A 335 -10.96 5.74 4.30
CA TRP A 335 -10.44 4.48 3.77
C TRP A 335 -10.20 3.44 4.87
N TYR A 336 -9.54 3.80 5.97
CA TYR A 336 -9.31 2.90 7.11
C TYR A 336 -10.60 2.58 7.90
N ASN A 337 -11.69 3.30 7.65
CA ASN A 337 -13.03 3.03 8.17
C ASN A 337 -13.96 2.32 7.16
N THR A 338 -13.44 1.86 6.02
CA THR A 338 -14.20 1.14 5.00
C THR A 338 -14.29 -0.36 5.31
N ASP A 339 -15.50 -0.91 5.33
CA ASP A 339 -15.75 -2.36 5.48
C ASP A 339 -15.41 -3.12 4.18
N PRO A 340 -14.79 -4.33 4.25
CA PRO A 340 -14.47 -5.12 5.43
C PRO A 340 -13.07 -4.89 6.01
N PHE A 341 -12.26 -4.03 5.38
CA PHE A 341 -10.90 -3.72 5.82
C PHE A 341 -10.86 -3.18 7.26
N ALA A 342 -11.77 -2.28 7.60
CA ALA A 342 -11.88 -1.68 8.94
C ALA A 342 -12.10 -2.72 10.06
N GLY A 343 -12.86 -3.78 9.80
CA GLY A 343 -13.09 -4.86 10.76
C GLY A 343 -11.86 -5.74 10.96
N VAL A 344 -11.04 -5.92 9.92
CA VAL A 344 -9.79 -6.69 9.97
C VAL A 344 -8.69 -5.93 10.71
N ASN A 345 -8.58 -4.61 10.51
CA ASN A 345 -7.59 -3.74 11.17
C ASN A 345 -7.62 -3.81 12.70
N GLY A 346 -8.78 -4.08 13.31
CA GLY A 346 -8.89 -4.24 14.76
C GLY A 346 -8.43 -5.61 15.27
N GLN A 347 -8.28 -6.61 14.40
CA GLN A 347 -8.12 -8.02 14.79
C GLN A 347 -6.78 -8.62 14.35
N ILE A 348 -6.22 -8.17 13.23
CA ILE A 348 -4.93 -8.63 12.72
C ILE A 348 -3.91 -7.50 12.89
N PRO A 349 -2.84 -7.69 13.69
CA PRO A 349 -1.80 -6.70 13.85
C PRO A 349 -1.09 -6.38 12.52
N GLN A 350 -0.95 -5.11 12.17
CA GLN A 350 -0.26 -4.65 10.95
C GLN A 350 1.23 -4.35 11.18
N ILE A 351 2.05 -4.58 10.15
CA ILE A 351 3.38 -3.98 9.95
C ILE A 351 3.39 -3.42 8.53
N ASN A 352 3.61 -2.12 8.36
CA ASN A 352 3.55 -1.49 7.04
C ASN A 352 4.84 -0.73 6.72
N ILE A 353 5.19 -0.74 5.44
CA ILE A 353 5.98 0.31 4.81
C ILE A 353 5.08 1.03 3.81
N TRP A 354 5.30 2.32 3.58
CA TRP A 354 4.61 3.07 2.53
C TRP A 354 5.27 2.96 1.15
N ASP A 355 4.52 3.29 0.12
CA ASP A 355 4.99 3.48 -1.26
C ASP A 355 4.51 4.84 -1.80
N ASP A 356 4.55 5.08 -3.11
CA ASP A 356 4.26 6.41 -3.65
C ASP A 356 2.79 6.83 -3.52
N HIS A 357 1.82 5.94 -3.72
CA HIS A 357 0.40 6.33 -3.64
C HIS A 357 -0.05 6.72 -2.22
N ASP A 358 0.71 6.33 -1.18
CA ASP A 358 0.55 6.87 0.17
C ASP A 358 0.84 8.39 0.21
N ILE A 359 1.63 8.90 -0.73
CA ILE A 359 1.97 10.32 -0.92
C ILE A 359 1.21 10.88 -2.14
N ILE A 360 1.71 10.56 -3.33
CA ILE A 360 1.16 10.80 -4.67
C ILE A 360 1.96 9.93 -5.65
N ASP A 361 1.29 9.38 -6.65
CA ASP A 361 1.83 8.62 -7.78
C ASP A 361 3.21 9.10 -8.27
N GLY A 362 4.20 8.19 -8.32
CA GLY A 362 5.56 8.43 -8.79
C GLY A 362 6.46 9.27 -7.87
N PHE A 363 6.06 9.53 -6.62
CA PHE A 363 6.85 10.35 -5.70
C PHE A 363 8.27 9.77 -5.51
N GLY A 364 9.28 10.61 -5.78
CA GLY A 364 10.70 10.24 -5.71
C GLY A 364 11.33 9.94 -7.08
N SER A 365 10.52 9.79 -8.13
CA SER A 365 10.99 9.31 -9.43
C SER A 365 10.93 10.36 -10.54
N TYR A 366 10.26 11.48 -10.29
CA TYR A 366 10.33 12.66 -11.15
C TYR A 366 11.72 13.29 -11.16
N VAL A 367 11.97 14.17 -12.14
CA VAL A 367 13.23 14.92 -12.23
C VAL A 367 13.46 15.78 -10.97
N ASP A 368 14.71 15.80 -10.49
CA ASP A 368 15.10 16.39 -9.20
C ASP A 368 14.62 17.85 -9.04
N ASN A 369 14.84 18.70 -10.04
CA ASN A 369 14.38 20.09 -10.01
C ASN A 369 12.85 20.25 -9.86
N PHE A 370 12.07 19.25 -10.27
CA PHE A 370 10.62 19.24 -10.11
C PHE A 370 10.22 18.70 -8.73
N MET A 371 10.87 17.63 -8.26
CA MET A 371 10.71 17.10 -6.89
C MET A 371 11.07 18.11 -5.80
N GLN A 372 11.99 19.04 -6.07
CA GLN A 372 12.38 20.09 -5.14
C GLN A 372 11.41 21.27 -5.07
N CYS A 373 10.34 21.31 -5.88
CA CYS A 373 9.39 22.42 -5.81
C CYS A 373 8.64 22.44 -4.49
N ASP A 374 8.12 23.62 -4.13
CA ASP A 374 7.44 23.84 -2.86
C ASP A 374 6.26 22.88 -2.67
N VAL A 375 5.52 22.58 -3.75
CA VAL A 375 4.37 21.66 -3.71
C VAL A 375 4.79 20.23 -3.36
N PHE A 376 5.81 19.67 -4.02
CA PHE A 376 6.27 18.29 -3.72
C PHE A 376 6.83 18.16 -2.30
N ARG A 377 7.57 19.17 -1.84
CA ARG A 377 8.08 19.20 -0.46
C ARG A 377 6.95 19.30 0.56
N GLY A 378 5.93 20.11 0.26
CA GLY A 378 4.75 20.30 1.08
C GLY A 378 3.90 19.05 1.24
N ILE A 379 3.57 18.39 0.12
CA ILE A 379 2.76 17.15 0.14
C ILE A 379 3.54 15.98 0.74
N GLY A 380 4.86 15.89 0.51
CA GLY A 380 5.70 14.87 1.12
C GLY A 380 5.67 14.92 2.64
N GLY A 381 5.81 16.12 3.22
CA GLY A 381 5.69 16.32 4.67
C GLY A 381 4.28 16.05 5.20
N THR A 382 3.25 16.48 4.46
CA THR A 382 1.84 16.28 4.86
C THR A 382 1.45 14.80 4.84
N ALA A 383 1.84 14.05 3.81
CA ALA A 383 1.61 12.61 3.73
C ALA A 383 2.38 11.86 4.83
N HIS A 384 3.63 12.23 5.08
CA HIS A 384 4.46 11.62 6.12
C HIS A 384 3.82 11.75 7.52
N LYS A 385 3.17 12.87 7.84
CA LYS A 385 2.40 13.04 9.10
C LYS A 385 1.39 11.91 9.28
N TYR A 386 0.59 11.59 8.25
CA TYR A 386 -0.46 10.58 8.34
C TYR A 386 0.08 9.15 8.25
N TYR A 387 1.19 8.93 7.53
CA TYR A 387 1.93 7.68 7.59
C TYR A 387 2.38 7.34 9.01
N MET A 388 3.01 8.31 9.71
CA MET A 388 3.44 8.13 11.10
C MET A 388 2.27 7.85 12.05
N LEU A 389 1.16 8.58 11.90
CA LEU A 389 -0.02 8.42 12.74
C LEU A 389 -0.74 7.09 12.49
N PHE A 390 -1.21 6.83 11.26
CA PHE A 390 -2.09 5.70 10.95
C PHE A 390 -1.37 4.36 10.78
N GLN A 391 -0.14 4.36 10.28
CA GLN A 391 0.57 3.13 9.95
C GLN A 391 1.58 2.73 11.04
N HIS A 392 2.28 3.70 11.65
CA HIS A 392 3.30 3.44 12.69
C HIS A 392 2.83 3.66 14.13
N HIS A 393 1.70 4.36 14.33
CA HIS A 393 1.20 4.80 15.63
C HIS A 393 2.26 5.60 16.41
N MET A 394 2.89 6.55 15.72
CA MET A 394 3.94 7.41 16.22
C MET A 394 3.53 8.88 16.12
N PRO A 395 4.03 9.77 16.99
CA PRO A 395 3.83 11.21 16.84
C PRO A 395 4.40 11.69 15.50
N PRO A 396 3.71 12.61 14.79
CA PRO A 396 4.26 13.21 13.59
C PRO A 396 5.27 14.32 13.93
N PRO A 397 5.98 14.87 12.93
CA PRO A 397 6.70 16.13 13.08
C PRO A 397 5.78 17.26 13.59
N ALA A 398 6.34 18.20 14.36
CA ALA A 398 5.57 19.30 14.96
C ALA A 398 4.93 20.25 13.93
N SER A 399 5.55 20.40 12.77
CA SER A 399 5.03 21.16 11.63
C SER A 399 5.57 20.57 10.33
N THR A 400 4.90 20.84 9.22
CA THR A 400 5.28 20.41 7.87
C THR A 400 5.74 21.60 7.02
N TYR A 401 6.33 21.31 5.86
CA TYR A 401 6.89 22.34 4.98
C TYR A 401 5.82 23.29 4.41
N THR A 402 6.13 24.58 4.45
CA THR A 402 5.39 25.64 3.75
C THR A 402 6.37 26.65 3.14
N SER A 403 6.00 27.23 2.00
CA SER A 403 6.85 28.19 1.28
C SER A 403 7.01 29.51 2.03
N ASP A 404 5.99 29.94 2.78
CA ASP A 404 6.03 31.16 3.60
C ASP A 404 6.99 31.02 4.78
N HIS A 405 6.93 29.93 5.54
CA HIS A 405 7.85 29.68 6.65
C HIS A 405 9.30 29.43 6.17
N ALA A 406 9.47 28.74 5.05
CA ALA A 406 10.78 28.44 4.48
C ALA A 406 11.58 29.69 4.06
N THR A 407 10.90 30.80 3.77
CA THR A 407 11.54 32.08 3.38
C THR A 407 12.11 32.87 4.57
N LEU A 408 11.79 32.49 5.81
CA LEU A 408 12.35 33.11 7.02
C LEU A 408 13.83 32.73 7.20
N GLU A 409 14.63 33.62 7.80
CA GLU A 409 16.07 33.40 7.97
C GLU A 409 16.38 32.05 8.64
N LYS A 410 17.27 31.26 8.03
CA LYS A 410 17.64 29.89 8.49
C LYS A 410 18.02 29.79 9.98
N ALA A 411 18.50 30.88 10.59
CA ALA A 411 18.87 30.93 12.01
C ALA A 411 17.65 30.94 12.98
N SER A 412 16.43 31.12 12.47
CA SER A 412 15.18 31.20 13.24
C SER A 412 14.20 30.05 12.99
N GLN A 413 14.61 29.03 12.22
CA GLN A 413 13.73 27.94 11.77
C GLN A 413 13.54 26.87 12.86
N GLY A 414 12.59 27.13 13.78
CA GLY A 414 11.91 26.10 14.57
C GLY A 414 10.62 25.63 13.87
N PRO A 415 9.78 24.82 14.55
CA PRO A 415 8.46 24.47 14.06
C PRO A 415 7.63 25.71 13.69
N ASP A 416 6.83 25.61 12.63
CA ASP A 416 5.93 26.70 12.21
C ASP A 416 4.87 26.94 13.30
N PRO A 417 4.85 28.11 13.95
CA PRO A 417 3.91 28.39 15.04
C PRO A 417 2.46 28.43 14.58
N ASN A 418 2.18 28.73 13.30
CA ASN A 418 0.82 28.76 12.77
C ASN A 418 0.19 27.36 12.81
N GLN A 419 0.98 26.33 12.51
CA GLN A 419 0.54 24.94 12.54
C GLN A 419 0.38 24.38 13.96
N LEU A 420 0.88 25.10 14.97
CA LEU A 420 0.76 24.74 16.39
C LEU A 420 -0.36 25.49 17.11
N MET A 421 -1.07 26.38 16.42
CA MET A 421 -2.26 27.05 16.96
C MET A 421 -3.34 26.00 17.25
N ASP A 422 -3.83 26.01 18.50
CA ASP A 422 -4.82 25.06 19.01
C ASP A 422 -4.51 23.58 18.71
N THR A 423 -3.22 23.24 18.57
CA THR A 423 -2.77 21.90 18.22
C THR A 423 -1.82 21.37 19.28
N TYR A 424 -1.95 20.09 19.59
CA TYR A 424 -1.02 19.33 20.41
C TYR A 424 -0.33 18.29 19.53
N VAL A 425 1.00 18.23 19.63
CA VAL A 425 1.84 17.19 19.02
C VAL A 425 2.69 16.60 20.13
N ALA A 426 2.62 15.28 20.30
CA ALA A 426 3.46 14.61 21.27
C ALA A 426 4.94 14.64 20.85
N PRO A 427 5.90 14.67 21.79
CA PRO A 427 7.30 14.51 21.47
C PRO A 427 7.54 13.17 20.77
N MET A 428 8.32 13.19 19.69
CA MET A 428 8.80 11.96 19.04
C MET A 428 9.57 11.11 20.06
N PHE A 429 9.34 9.80 20.05
CA PHE A 429 10.06 8.85 20.89
C PHE A 429 10.75 7.80 20.02
N GLU A 430 11.83 7.22 20.55
CA GLU A 430 12.54 6.13 19.89
C GLU A 430 11.83 4.80 20.19
N SER A 431 11.70 3.97 19.16
CA SER A 431 11.20 2.60 19.30
C SER A 431 12.21 1.62 18.69
N PRO A 432 12.55 0.52 19.39
CA PRO A 432 13.69 -0.33 19.04
C PRO A 432 13.53 -1.13 17.75
N GLU A 433 12.30 -1.32 17.27
CA GLU A 433 12.00 -1.95 15.98
C GLU A 433 12.43 -1.10 14.77
N TYR A 434 12.57 0.21 14.94
CA TYR A 434 12.94 1.09 13.84
C TYR A 434 14.45 1.25 13.70
N ILE A 435 14.89 1.31 12.44
CA ILE A 435 16.24 1.67 12.02
C ILE A 435 16.13 2.99 11.27
N VAL A 436 16.27 4.09 12.01
CA VAL A 436 16.09 5.45 11.48
C VAL A 436 17.34 5.88 10.69
N GLY A 437 17.20 6.26 9.41
CA GLY A 437 18.30 6.74 8.57
C GLY A 437 18.99 7.96 9.17
N ASP A 438 20.27 8.23 8.90
CA ASP A 438 21.03 9.27 9.62
C ASP A 438 20.76 10.71 9.15
N HIS A 439 20.25 10.85 7.92
CA HIS A 439 20.01 12.14 7.28
C HIS A 439 18.55 12.24 6.80
N PRO A 440 18.00 13.46 6.76
CA PRO A 440 16.72 13.69 6.10
C PRO A 440 16.75 13.32 4.62
N GLY A 441 15.60 12.93 4.09
CA GLY A 441 15.37 12.76 2.66
C GLY A 441 15.50 14.09 1.90
N PRO A 442 15.75 14.03 0.58
CA PRO A 442 15.95 15.23 -0.24
C PRO A 442 14.64 16.00 -0.49
N TYR A 443 13.49 15.31 -0.43
CA TYR A 443 12.18 15.88 -0.75
C TYR A 443 11.24 15.85 0.46
N VAL A 444 11.16 14.69 1.12
CA VAL A 444 10.56 14.54 2.45
C VAL A 444 11.66 14.89 3.44
N ALA A 445 11.61 16.09 4.02
CA ALA A 445 12.64 16.62 4.93
C ALA A 445 12.67 15.90 6.31
N GLU A 446 12.29 14.63 6.33
CA GLU A 446 12.23 13.73 7.47
C GLU A 446 13.22 12.57 7.26
N ARG A 447 13.47 11.78 8.29
CA ARG A 447 14.40 10.63 8.23
C ARG A 447 13.63 9.36 7.89
N SER A 448 14.26 8.44 7.16
CA SER A 448 13.64 7.16 6.79
C SER A 448 13.39 6.27 8.01
N PHE A 449 12.29 5.52 8.02
CA PHE A 449 11.94 4.56 9.07
C PHE A 449 11.95 3.14 8.51
N ASN A 450 13.12 2.50 8.54
CA ASN A 450 13.26 1.07 8.21
C ASN A 450 12.90 0.22 9.44
N ILE A 451 12.54 -1.05 9.25
CA ILE A 451 11.99 -1.91 10.30
C ILE A 451 12.81 -3.19 10.43
N TYR A 452 13.17 -3.57 11.65
CA TYR A 452 13.58 -4.94 12.00
C TYR A 452 12.73 -5.47 13.14
N THR A 453 12.15 -6.65 12.95
CA THR A 453 11.39 -7.32 14.02
C THR A 453 11.38 -8.84 13.85
N ARG A 454 11.27 -9.59 14.95
CA ARG A 454 11.05 -11.05 14.89
C ARG A 454 9.58 -11.33 14.62
N LEU A 455 9.29 -12.33 13.81
CA LEU A 455 7.94 -12.85 13.56
C LEU A 455 7.79 -14.23 14.20
N GLY A 456 7.89 -14.25 15.53
CA GLY A 456 7.90 -15.47 16.35
C GLY A 456 9.28 -16.13 16.45
N ALA A 457 9.30 -17.45 16.58
CA ALA A 457 10.50 -18.18 16.99
C ALA A 457 11.65 -18.15 15.96
N ARG A 458 11.37 -18.35 14.66
CA ARG A 458 12.42 -18.62 13.65
C ARG A 458 12.36 -17.73 12.41
N ILE A 459 11.45 -16.76 12.38
CA ILE A 459 11.32 -15.81 11.27
C ILE A 459 11.70 -14.40 11.77
N ALA A 460 12.47 -13.67 10.98
CA ALA A 460 12.66 -12.23 11.13
C ALA A 460 12.11 -11.49 9.91
N LEU A 461 11.69 -10.24 10.10
CA LEU A 461 11.28 -9.33 9.04
C LEU A 461 12.21 -8.11 9.02
N LEU A 462 12.64 -7.74 7.81
CA LEU A 462 13.32 -6.50 7.51
C LEU A 462 12.52 -5.71 6.48
N GLY A 463 11.98 -4.54 6.86
CA GLY A 463 11.30 -3.62 5.96
C GLY A 463 12.17 -2.42 5.61
N ILE A 464 12.25 -2.06 4.33
CA ILE A 464 13.03 -0.92 3.85
C ILE A 464 12.08 0.21 3.42
N ASP A 465 12.26 1.39 4.00
CA ASP A 465 11.58 2.61 3.58
C ASP A 465 12.28 3.16 2.33
N ALA A 466 11.67 2.88 1.18
CA ALA A 466 12.21 3.19 -0.14
C ALA A 466 11.66 4.50 -0.73
N ARG A 467 11.00 5.36 0.07
CA ARG A 467 10.38 6.62 -0.42
C ARG A 467 10.96 7.88 0.21
N VAL A 468 11.32 7.88 1.49
CA VAL A 468 11.86 9.09 2.14
C VAL A 468 13.15 9.59 1.48
N GLU A 469 14.12 8.69 1.25
CA GLU A 469 15.45 9.02 0.72
C GLU A 469 15.53 8.97 -0.80
N ARG A 470 14.43 8.62 -1.46
CA ARG A 470 14.40 8.29 -2.88
C ARG A 470 14.62 9.51 -3.75
N THR A 471 15.40 9.29 -4.80
CA THR A 471 15.54 10.14 -5.98
C THR A 471 15.47 9.25 -7.23
N ARG A 472 15.34 9.88 -8.40
CA ARG A 472 15.41 9.19 -9.69
C ARG A 472 16.70 8.36 -9.90
N HIS A 473 17.75 8.61 -9.12
CA HIS A 473 19.05 7.95 -9.29
C HIS A 473 19.46 7.05 -8.12
N GLN A 474 18.74 7.09 -7.00
CA GLN A 474 19.09 6.38 -5.78
C GLN A 474 17.85 6.17 -4.92
N ILE A 475 17.66 4.97 -4.37
CA ILE A 475 16.49 4.64 -3.55
C ILE A 475 16.76 4.96 -2.08
N ASN A 476 17.87 4.47 -1.53
CA ASN A 476 18.32 4.79 -0.17
C ASN A 476 19.77 5.23 -0.14
N TYR A 477 20.14 6.00 0.89
CA TYR A 477 21.52 6.39 1.11
C TYR A 477 22.40 5.16 1.42
N PRO A 478 23.65 5.11 0.92
CA PRO A 478 24.58 4.01 1.23
C PRO A 478 24.78 3.78 2.74
N GLU A 479 24.81 4.85 3.53
CA GLU A 479 24.90 4.82 4.99
C GLU A 479 23.65 4.21 5.65
N THR A 480 22.46 4.44 5.09
CA THR A 480 21.21 3.84 5.55
C THR A 480 21.24 2.32 5.33
N TYR A 481 21.64 1.85 4.14
CA TYR A 481 21.85 0.41 3.91
C TYR A 481 22.88 -0.19 4.87
N LYS A 482 24.01 0.49 5.09
CA LYS A 482 25.03 0.02 6.03
C LYS A 482 24.45 -0.17 7.43
N LYS A 483 23.67 0.80 7.91
CA LYS A 483 23.01 0.76 9.22
C LYS A 483 21.99 -0.38 9.31
N VAL A 484 21.18 -0.55 8.27
CA VAL A 484 20.20 -1.65 8.14
C VAL A 484 20.89 -3.01 8.23
N PHE A 485 21.93 -3.24 7.44
CA PHE A 485 22.63 -4.53 7.43
C PHE A 485 23.46 -4.77 8.68
N GLN A 486 24.03 -3.73 9.29
CA GLN A 486 24.71 -3.85 10.57
C GLN A 486 23.72 -4.26 11.68
N ARG A 487 22.54 -3.64 11.73
CA ARG A 487 21.49 -4.03 12.67
C ARG A 487 21.06 -5.49 12.45
N LEU A 488 20.78 -5.88 11.20
CA LEU A 488 20.39 -7.24 10.87
C LEU A 488 21.43 -8.26 11.33
N ARG A 489 22.72 -8.06 11.02
CA ARG A 489 23.78 -8.96 11.49
C ARG A 489 23.83 -9.08 13.00
N SER A 490 23.81 -7.95 13.71
CA SER A 490 23.83 -7.94 15.17
C SER A 490 22.69 -8.75 15.79
N GLU A 491 21.50 -8.67 15.21
CA GLU A 491 20.32 -9.40 15.69
C GLU A 491 20.40 -10.90 15.39
N LEU A 492 20.91 -11.28 14.21
CA LEU A 492 21.14 -12.68 13.84
C LEU A 492 22.25 -13.32 14.69
N GLU A 493 23.34 -12.59 14.96
CA GLU A 493 24.41 -13.00 15.87
C GLU A 493 23.86 -13.23 17.29
N ALA A 494 23.09 -12.28 17.82
CA ALA A 494 22.48 -12.39 19.14
C ALA A 494 21.51 -13.58 19.23
N ALA A 495 20.65 -13.77 18.24
CA ALA A 495 19.74 -14.91 18.18
C ALA A 495 20.49 -16.25 18.12
N SER A 496 21.56 -16.33 17.32
CA SER A 496 22.40 -17.53 17.25
C SER A 496 23.12 -17.81 18.57
N ALA A 497 23.68 -16.79 19.22
CA ALA A 497 24.37 -16.92 20.51
C ALA A 497 23.42 -17.36 21.64
N ALA A 498 22.15 -16.98 21.56
CA ALA A 498 21.10 -17.40 22.49
C ALA A 498 20.52 -18.80 22.21
N GLY A 499 20.96 -19.49 21.15
CA GLY A 499 20.39 -20.78 20.74
C GLY A 499 19.01 -20.69 20.07
N GLU A 500 18.60 -19.49 19.65
CA GLU A 500 17.32 -19.18 19.03
C GLU A 500 17.50 -18.77 17.57
N SER A 501 18.38 -19.45 16.83
CA SER A 501 18.76 -19.08 15.47
C SER A 501 17.55 -18.87 14.54
N ILE A 502 17.51 -17.72 13.90
CA ILE A 502 16.54 -17.41 12.83
C ILE A 502 16.86 -18.27 11.60
N LYS A 503 15.82 -18.79 10.95
CA LYS A 503 15.91 -19.68 9.78
C LYS A 503 15.37 -19.04 8.50
N HIS A 504 14.44 -18.10 8.63
CA HIS A 504 13.87 -17.35 7.52
C HIS A 504 13.98 -15.85 7.77
N LEU A 505 14.43 -15.12 6.75
CA LEU A 505 14.36 -13.66 6.69
C LEU A 505 13.33 -13.25 5.65
N ILE A 506 12.31 -12.51 6.06
CA ILE A 506 11.37 -11.84 5.18
C ILE A 506 11.90 -10.44 4.89
N LEU A 507 12.24 -10.14 3.64
CA LEU A 507 12.54 -8.78 3.19
C LEU A 507 11.27 -8.16 2.61
N LEU A 508 10.87 -7.01 3.11
CA LEU A 508 9.70 -6.27 2.63
C LEU A 508 10.15 -5.04 1.84
N LEU A 509 9.75 -4.98 0.56
CA LEU A 509 10.00 -3.87 -0.35
C LEU A 509 8.66 -3.40 -0.95
N GLY A 510 8.50 -2.09 -1.19
CA GLY A 510 7.32 -1.55 -1.87
C GLY A 510 7.18 -2.11 -3.29
N ILE A 511 8.31 -2.10 -4.02
CA ILE A 511 8.36 -2.49 -5.42
C ILE A 511 9.08 -3.84 -5.60
N PRO A 512 8.59 -4.73 -6.48
CA PRO A 512 9.22 -6.01 -6.78
C PRO A 512 10.66 -5.87 -7.29
N ILE A 513 11.53 -6.74 -6.80
CA ILE A 513 12.95 -6.72 -7.16
C ILE A 513 13.30 -7.75 -8.23
N ALA A 514 12.62 -8.90 -8.29
CA ALA A 514 12.79 -9.93 -9.32
C ALA A 514 11.60 -9.94 -10.28
N TYR A 515 11.61 -9.02 -11.25
CA TYR A 515 10.50 -8.78 -12.17
C TYR A 515 10.98 -8.54 -13.62
N PRO A 516 10.16 -8.81 -14.66
CA PRO A 516 10.57 -8.56 -16.04
C PRO A 516 10.95 -7.10 -16.28
N ARG A 517 12.05 -6.89 -17.00
CA ARG A 517 12.52 -5.54 -17.34
C ARG A 517 11.58 -4.88 -18.33
N LEU A 518 11.12 -3.69 -17.98
CA LEU A 518 10.20 -2.92 -18.80
C LEU A 518 10.92 -1.94 -19.75
N THR A 519 12.25 -1.86 -19.76
CA THR A 519 13.04 -0.88 -20.57
C THR A 519 12.74 -0.90 -22.08
N TRP A 520 12.14 -1.96 -22.60
CA TRP A 520 11.66 -2.04 -23.99
C TRP A 520 10.35 -1.27 -24.26
N LEU A 521 9.50 -1.07 -23.25
CA LEU A 521 8.26 -0.30 -23.35
C LEU A 521 8.60 1.17 -23.62
N GLU A 522 9.72 1.67 -23.09
CA GLU A 522 10.28 2.96 -23.51
C GLU A 522 10.45 3.05 -25.03
N ASN A 523 10.98 2.01 -25.67
CA ASN A 523 11.19 2.00 -27.13
C ASN A 523 9.86 1.90 -27.90
N ILE A 524 8.88 1.15 -27.39
CA ILE A 524 7.54 1.07 -27.97
C ILE A 524 6.82 2.42 -27.86
N PHE A 525 6.93 3.08 -26.71
CA PHE A 525 6.27 4.36 -26.43
C PHE A 525 6.96 5.58 -27.03
N ARG A 526 8.27 5.49 -27.29
CA ARG A 526 9.04 6.46 -28.09
C ARG A 526 8.94 6.21 -29.59
N SER A 527 8.25 5.14 -30.02
CA SER A 527 8.04 4.85 -31.44
C SER A 527 7.26 5.97 -32.14
N PRO A 528 7.61 6.37 -33.37
CA PRO A 528 6.88 7.36 -34.15
C PRO A 528 5.38 7.05 -34.33
N VAL A 529 5.00 5.77 -34.25
CA VAL A 529 3.61 5.29 -34.34
C VAL A 529 2.74 5.75 -33.15
N MET A 530 3.35 6.03 -32.00
CA MET A 530 2.63 6.62 -30.85
C MET A 530 2.39 8.12 -31.00
N GLY A 531 3.06 8.80 -31.95
CA GLY A 531 2.89 10.22 -32.21
C GLY A 531 1.44 10.62 -32.49
N PRO A 532 0.75 9.99 -33.45
CA PRO A 532 -0.68 10.22 -33.71
C PRO A 532 -1.57 9.99 -32.48
N ILE A 533 -1.33 8.93 -31.71
CA ILE A 533 -2.11 8.57 -30.50
C ILE A 533 -1.93 9.64 -29.40
N LYS A 534 -0.69 10.08 -29.18
CA LYS A 534 -0.36 11.20 -28.27
C LYS A 534 -1.06 12.49 -28.68
N ILE A 535 -1.08 12.80 -29.97
CA ILE A 535 -1.75 13.99 -30.52
C ILE A 535 -3.27 13.88 -30.34
N LEU A 536 -3.87 12.72 -30.62
CA LEU A 536 -5.31 12.48 -30.43
C LEU A 536 -5.71 12.59 -28.95
N ASN A 537 -4.93 12.02 -28.03
CA ASN A 537 -5.23 12.14 -26.60
C ASN A 537 -5.11 13.59 -26.13
N LYS A 538 -4.02 14.28 -26.49
CA LYS A 538 -3.78 15.69 -26.13
C LYS A 538 -4.84 16.64 -26.70
N ARG A 539 -5.45 16.31 -27.85
CA ARG A 539 -6.36 17.19 -28.59
C ARG A 539 -7.84 16.90 -28.34
N PHE A 540 -8.20 15.68 -27.94
CA PHE A 540 -9.59 15.25 -27.77
C PHE A 540 -9.92 14.64 -26.40
N GLY A 541 -8.96 14.50 -25.49
CA GLY A 541 -9.21 13.99 -24.13
C GLY A 541 -9.68 12.53 -24.05
N LEU A 542 -9.55 11.76 -25.14
CA LEU A 542 -10.10 10.41 -25.30
C LEU A 542 -9.28 9.28 -24.63
N GLY A 543 -8.27 9.60 -23.82
CA GLY A 543 -7.36 8.64 -23.19
C GLY A 543 -6.93 9.01 -21.77
N GLY A 544 -7.85 9.54 -20.96
CA GLY A 544 -7.63 10.07 -19.60
C GLY A 544 -7.20 9.08 -18.50
N SER A 545 -6.57 7.95 -18.85
CA SER A 545 -6.09 6.93 -17.90
C SER A 545 -4.76 6.27 -18.34
N LEU A 546 -4.06 6.84 -19.33
CA LEU A 546 -2.83 6.24 -19.89
C LEU A 546 -1.62 7.20 -19.91
N PHE A 547 -1.76 8.44 -19.45
CA PHE A 547 -0.71 9.46 -19.61
C PHE A 547 -0.59 10.33 -18.35
N ASN A 548 0.64 10.44 -17.85
CA ASN A 548 0.95 11.23 -16.67
C ASN A 548 0.79 12.71 -17.00
N GLN A 549 -0.04 13.40 -16.20
CA GLN A 549 -0.34 14.82 -16.38
C GLN A 549 0.81 15.72 -15.89
N PHE A 550 1.79 15.16 -15.16
CA PHE A 550 2.91 15.91 -14.61
C PHE A 550 3.99 16.24 -15.65
N ASP A 551 4.25 15.42 -16.64
CA ASP A 551 5.26 15.73 -17.67
C ASP A 551 4.81 15.38 -19.10
N GLY A 552 3.62 14.78 -19.26
CA GLY A 552 3.10 14.30 -20.54
C GLY A 552 3.71 12.98 -21.00
N SER A 553 4.41 12.26 -20.12
CA SER A 553 4.80 10.86 -20.29
C SER A 553 3.57 9.94 -20.27
N ILE A 554 3.75 8.67 -20.61
CA ILE A 554 2.72 7.63 -20.45
C ILE A 554 2.85 7.17 -19.00
N ASP A 555 1.77 6.97 -18.23
CA ASP A 555 1.86 6.56 -16.81
C ASP A 555 2.84 5.37 -16.63
N LEU A 556 2.77 4.40 -17.55
CA LEU A 556 3.64 3.22 -17.60
C LEU A 556 5.15 3.52 -17.79
N LEU A 557 5.55 4.73 -18.25
CA LEU A 557 6.95 5.16 -18.43
C LEU A 557 7.59 5.66 -17.13
N ASP A 558 6.81 6.21 -16.19
CA ASP A 558 7.32 6.68 -14.92
C ASP A 558 7.50 5.47 -13.96
N ASP A 559 6.52 4.54 -13.90
CA ASP A 559 6.62 3.21 -13.27
C ASP A 559 7.91 2.44 -13.67
N LEU A 560 8.36 2.72 -14.89
CA LEU A 560 9.48 2.09 -15.57
C LEU A 560 10.84 2.51 -15.00
N ASP A 561 10.95 3.77 -14.55
CA ASP A 561 12.12 4.33 -13.87
C ASP A 561 12.06 4.05 -12.35
N ASP A 562 10.86 3.86 -11.77
CA ASP A 562 10.64 3.50 -10.36
C ASP A 562 11.19 2.10 -10.02
N HIS A 563 11.10 1.14 -10.93
CA HIS A 563 11.47 -0.24 -10.64
C HIS A 563 12.96 -0.41 -10.27
N TYR A 564 13.25 -1.30 -9.32
CA TYR A 564 14.63 -1.76 -9.04
C TYR A 564 15.35 -2.27 -10.30
N THR A 565 14.59 -2.76 -11.29
CA THR A 565 15.12 -3.30 -12.54
C THR A 565 15.49 -2.23 -13.59
N ALA A 566 15.11 -0.97 -13.34
CA ALA A 566 15.44 0.20 -14.15
C ALA A 566 16.95 0.40 -14.25
N ARG A 567 17.39 1.01 -15.35
CA ARG A 567 18.83 1.12 -15.66
C ARG A 567 19.61 1.87 -14.58
N THR A 568 19.01 2.91 -13.99
CA THR A 568 19.58 3.75 -12.92
C THR A 568 19.81 2.96 -11.63
N HIS A 569 18.86 2.10 -11.25
CA HIS A 569 18.89 1.37 -9.97
C HIS A 569 19.62 0.02 -10.03
N LYS A 570 20.04 -0.46 -11.21
CA LYS A 570 20.71 -1.77 -11.36
C LYS A 570 21.95 -1.97 -10.48
N LYS A 571 22.70 -0.91 -10.19
CA LYS A 571 23.90 -0.99 -9.33
C LYS A 571 23.48 -1.22 -7.88
N GLU A 572 22.63 -0.34 -7.36
CA GLU A 572 22.08 -0.40 -6.00
C GLU A 572 21.35 -1.73 -5.75
N ARG A 573 20.48 -2.13 -6.68
CA ARG A 573 19.81 -3.45 -6.66
C ARG A 573 20.80 -4.61 -6.52
N ARG A 574 21.89 -4.59 -7.29
CA ARG A 574 22.91 -5.65 -7.25
C ARG A 574 23.60 -5.67 -5.89
N GLU A 575 23.95 -4.50 -5.36
CA GLU A 575 24.61 -4.38 -4.06
C GLU A 575 23.71 -4.90 -2.92
N LEU A 576 22.43 -4.51 -2.90
CA LEU A 576 21.43 -5.03 -1.96
C LEU A 576 21.33 -6.56 -2.03
N MET A 577 21.15 -7.12 -3.22
CA MET A 577 21.01 -8.57 -3.40
C MET A 577 22.28 -9.34 -3.03
N VAL A 578 23.45 -8.85 -3.42
CA VAL A 578 24.73 -9.49 -3.06
C VAL A 578 24.97 -9.44 -1.56
N GLU A 579 24.58 -8.36 -0.88
CA GLU A 579 24.72 -8.26 0.56
C GLU A 579 23.79 -9.23 1.31
N LEU A 580 22.54 -9.38 0.86
CA LEU A 580 21.63 -10.40 1.37
C LEU A 580 22.18 -11.82 1.15
N GLN A 581 22.78 -12.10 -0.01
CA GLN A 581 23.39 -13.40 -0.29
C GLN A 581 24.54 -13.72 0.67
N LYS A 582 25.35 -12.73 1.03
CA LYS A 582 26.41 -12.90 2.04
C LYS A 582 25.80 -13.22 3.41
N ILE A 583 24.77 -12.49 3.83
CA ILE A 583 24.10 -12.72 5.11
C ILE A 583 23.46 -14.12 5.15
N SER A 584 22.84 -14.56 4.05
CA SER A 584 22.35 -15.93 3.91
C SER A 584 23.43 -16.97 4.13
N ALA A 585 24.60 -16.80 3.51
CA ALA A 585 25.73 -17.70 3.68
C ALA A 585 26.33 -17.63 5.11
N GLU A 586 26.44 -16.44 5.68
CA GLU A 586 27.04 -16.17 6.99
C GLU A 586 26.22 -16.76 8.14
N PHE A 587 24.88 -16.63 8.09
CA PHE A 587 23.97 -17.03 9.17
C PHE A 587 23.14 -18.27 8.86
N ASN A 588 23.35 -18.90 7.70
CA ASN A 588 22.58 -20.04 7.22
C ASN A 588 21.06 -19.79 7.25
N ILE A 589 20.65 -18.65 6.69
CA ILE A 589 19.26 -18.14 6.68
C ILE A 589 18.71 -18.05 5.26
N ARG A 590 17.46 -18.51 5.05
CA ARG A 590 16.76 -18.40 3.77
C ARG A 590 16.06 -17.04 3.67
N VAL A 591 16.28 -16.32 2.57
CA VAL A 591 15.59 -15.04 2.30
C VAL A 591 14.37 -15.26 1.41
N THR A 592 13.23 -14.70 1.84
CA THR A 592 12.00 -14.56 1.04
C THR A 592 11.67 -13.08 0.97
N ILE A 593 11.42 -12.57 -0.24
CA ILE A 593 11.18 -11.16 -0.51
C ILE A 593 9.69 -10.96 -0.82
N LEU A 594 9.08 -9.96 -0.22
CA LEU A 594 7.70 -9.53 -0.49
C LEU A 594 7.75 -8.21 -1.27
N GLY A 595 6.98 -8.13 -2.36
CA GLY A 595 6.89 -6.93 -3.21
C GLY A 595 5.47 -6.63 -3.68
N GLY A 596 5.15 -5.35 -3.81
CA GLY A 596 3.83 -4.81 -4.14
C GLY A 596 3.79 -4.05 -5.48
N ASP A 597 3.11 -2.88 -5.50
CA ASP A 597 3.11 -1.84 -6.56
C ASP A 597 2.48 -2.24 -7.92
N VAL A 598 2.90 -3.35 -8.53
CA VAL A 598 2.66 -3.64 -9.96
C VAL A 598 1.24 -4.12 -10.34
N HIS A 599 0.31 -4.17 -9.40
CA HIS A 599 -1.07 -4.67 -9.53
C HIS A 599 -1.21 -6.09 -10.15
N LEU A 600 -0.13 -6.87 -10.16
CA LEU A 600 -0.03 -8.18 -10.78
C LEU A 600 0.49 -9.23 -9.80
N ALA A 601 -0.12 -10.42 -9.80
CA ALA A 601 0.42 -11.55 -9.05
C ALA A 601 1.52 -12.26 -9.86
N ALA A 602 2.68 -12.50 -9.24
CA ALA A 602 3.79 -13.22 -9.84
C ALA A 602 4.72 -13.80 -8.77
N LEU A 603 5.65 -14.67 -9.17
CA LEU A 603 6.72 -15.13 -8.30
C LEU A 603 8.06 -15.08 -9.01
N GLY A 604 8.91 -14.15 -8.59
CA GLY A 604 10.30 -14.07 -9.05
C GLY A 604 11.21 -14.96 -8.21
N ARG A 605 12.38 -15.30 -8.76
CA ARG A 605 13.41 -16.02 -8.03
C ARG A 605 14.80 -15.61 -8.49
N PHE A 606 15.71 -15.50 -7.54
CA PHE A 606 17.16 -15.53 -7.76
C PHE A 606 17.68 -16.92 -7.43
N TYR A 607 18.72 -17.37 -8.10
CA TYR A 607 19.35 -18.67 -7.85
C TYR A 607 20.76 -18.71 -8.44
N SER A 608 21.60 -19.61 -7.94
CA SER A 608 22.90 -19.90 -8.52
C SER A 608 22.74 -20.35 -9.97
N ASN A 609 23.59 -19.83 -10.86
CA ASN A 609 23.56 -20.24 -12.27
C ASN A 609 23.57 -21.78 -12.38
N PRO A 610 22.66 -22.41 -13.13
CA PRO A 610 22.53 -23.87 -13.18
C PRO A 610 23.83 -24.61 -13.55
N SER A 611 24.75 -23.97 -14.27
CA SER A 611 26.06 -24.55 -14.60
C SER A 611 26.92 -24.82 -13.36
N LEU A 612 26.66 -24.15 -12.23
CA LEU A 612 27.36 -24.33 -10.96
C LEU A 612 26.89 -25.57 -10.19
N LYS A 613 25.75 -26.17 -10.57
CA LYS A 613 25.20 -27.40 -9.96
C LYS A 613 25.07 -27.30 -8.43
N VAL A 614 24.58 -26.16 -7.95
CA VAL A 614 24.30 -25.93 -6.53
C VAL A 614 22.82 -26.25 -6.27
N PRO A 615 22.49 -27.25 -5.43
CA PRO A 615 21.12 -27.51 -4.99
C PRO A 615 20.55 -26.32 -4.23
N ALA A 616 19.27 -26.02 -4.40
CA ALA A 616 18.64 -24.86 -3.78
C ALA A 616 18.78 -24.85 -2.24
N GLU A 617 18.72 -26.03 -1.62
CA GLU A 617 18.88 -26.25 -0.17
C GLU A 617 20.26 -25.82 0.34
N GLU A 618 21.30 -25.83 -0.50
CA GLU A 618 22.65 -25.33 -0.15
C GLU A 618 22.96 -23.97 -0.79
N ASP A 619 22.06 -23.45 -1.61
CA ASP A 619 22.25 -22.24 -2.40
C ASP A 619 21.85 -20.99 -1.62
N HIS A 620 22.84 -20.28 -1.05
CA HIS A 620 22.64 -18.98 -0.41
C HIS A 620 22.15 -17.88 -1.37
N ARG A 621 22.16 -18.14 -2.69
CA ARG A 621 21.65 -17.24 -3.74
C ARG A 621 20.20 -17.52 -4.10
N TYR A 622 19.66 -18.67 -3.70
CA TYR A 622 18.25 -18.98 -3.90
C TYR A 622 17.37 -18.13 -2.99
N MET A 623 16.63 -17.22 -3.59
CA MET A 623 15.71 -16.30 -2.91
C MET A 623 14.46 -16.13 -3.76
N VAL A 624 13.29 -16.29 -3.16
CA VAL A 624 12.02 -16.05 -3.86
C VAL A 624 11.55 -14.62 -3.62
N ASN A 625 10.94 -14.01 -4.64
CA ASN A 625 10.22 -12.74 -4.52
C ASN A 625 8.74 -13.01 -4.78
N VAL A 626 7.96 -13.07 -3.71
CA VAL A 626 6.50 -13.18 -3.74
C VAL A 626 5.95 -11.81 -4.11
N ILE A 627 5.32 -11.71 -5.28
CA ILE A 627 4.72 -10.48 -5.78
C ILE A 627 3.22 -10.62 -5.64
N SER A 628 2.66 -9.91 -4.67
CA SER A 628 1.23 -9.95 -4.36
C SER A 628 0.66 -8.54 -4.36
N SER A 629 0.18 -8.14 -5.52
CA SER A 629 -0.42 -6.84 -5.79
C SER A 629 -1.51 -7.03 -6.86
N ALA A 630 -2.67 -6.38 -6.83
CA ALA A 630 -3.22 -5.56 -5.75
C ALA A 630 -4.26 -6.36 -4.95
N ILE A 631 -4.44 -6.08 -3.65
CA ILE A 631 -5.56 -6.66 -2.88
C ILE A 631 -6.90 -5.97 -3.21
N VAL A 632 -6.89 -4.67 -3.55
CA VAL A 632 -8.09 -3.90 -3.85
C VAL A 632 -8.11 -3.39 -5.29
N ASN A 633 -7.02 -2.80 -5.75
CA ASN A 633 -7.01 -2.07 -7.02
C ASN A 633 -7.29 -2.97 -8.23
N LYS A 634 -7.65 -2.35 -9.36
CA LYS A 634 -7.81 -3.07 -10.62
C LYS A 634 -6.45 -3.63 -11.10
N PRO A 635 -6.40 -4.89 -11.57
CA PRO A 635 -5.20 -5.45 -12.17
C PRO A 635 -4.86 -4.76 -13.50
N PRO A 636 -3.62 -4.91 -14.01
CA PRO A 636 -3.27 -4.42 -15.33
C PRO A 636 -4.05 -5.16 -16.42
N PRO A 637 -4.20 -4.55 -17.62
CA PRO A 637 -4.87 -5.22 -18.73
C PRO A 637 -4.24 -6.57 -19.07
N THR A 638 -5.06 -7.59 -19.38
CA THR A 638 -4.60 -8.95 -19.75
C THR A 638 -3.50 -8.96 -20.83
N ALA A 639 -3.58 -8.04 -21.80
CA ALA A 639 -2.57 -7.92 -22.85
C ALA A 639 -1.17 -7.57 -22.28
N VAL A 640 -1.10 -6.73 -21.25
CA VAL A 640 0.14 -6.36 -20.56
C VAL A 640 0.69 -7.56 -19.80
N ALA A 641 -0.14 -8.27 -19.03
CA ALA A 641 0.29 -9.48 -18.32
C ALA A 641 0.85 -10.56 -19.28
N ASN A 642 0.14 -10.85 -20.38
CA ASN A 642 0.62 -11.80 -21.39
C ASN A 642 1.93 -11.34 -22.06
N LEU A 643 2.09 -10.03 -22.25
CA LEU A 643 3.31 -9.45 -22.79
C LEU A 643 4.50 -9.61 -21.83
N LEU A 644 4.28 -9.38 -20.53
CA LEU A 644 5.27 -9.61 -19.47
C LEU A 644 5.69 -11.07 -19.41
N ALA A 645 4.73 -11.99 -19.46
CA ALA A 645 4.99 -13.42 -19.47
C ALA A 645 5.85 -13.85 -20.67
N ARG A 646 5.57 -13.34 -21.88
CA ARG A 646 6.41 -13.56 -23.07
C ARG A 646 7.83 -13.02 -22.93
N ARG A 647 8.07 -12.12 -21.98
CA ARG A 647 9.39 -11.57 -21.66
C ARG A 647 9.96 -12.09 -20.35
N ASN A 648 9.39 -13.15 -19.79
CA ASN A 648 10.06 -13.95 -18.80
C ASN A 648 11.28 -14.63 -19.43
N LYS A 649 12.43 -13.95 -19.36
CA LYS A 649 13.73 -14.47 -19.80
C LYS A 649 14.58 -14.70 -18.57
N ILE A 650 15.46 -15.69 -18.65
CA ILE A 650 16.57 -15.80 -17.69
C ILE A 650 17.45 -14.58 -17.83
N HIS A 651 17.70 -13.93 -16.71
CA HIS A 651 18.58 -12.79 -16.62
C HIS A 651 19.71 -13.07 -15.64
N HIS A 652 20.85 -12.43 -15.84
CA HIS A 652 22.02 -12.61 -14.99
C HIS A 652 22.16 -11.38 -14.09
N LEU A 653 21.91 -11.55 -12.78
CA LEU A 653 22.22 -10.51 -11.80
C LEU A 653 23.73 -10.28 -11.80
N ASN A 654 24.53 -11.35 -11.78
CA ASN A 654 25.99 -11.35 -11.92
C ASN A 654 26.45 -12.68 -12.54
N ALA A 655 27.76 -12.94 -12.61
CA ALA A 655 28.31 -14.16 -13.24
C ALA A 655 27.87 -15.49 -12.59
N LYS A 656 27.36 -15.46 -11.36
CA LYS A 656 26.99 -16.64 -10.56
C LYS A 656 25.52 -16.67 -10.16
N THR A 657 24.78 -15.59 -10.37
CA THR A 657 23.36 -15.48 -9.98
C THR A 657 22.51 -15.18 -11.19
N ASP A 658 21.56 -16.08 -11.44
CA ASP A 658 20.50 -15.92 -12.42
C ASP A 658 19.20 -15.50 -11.73
N GLU A 659 18.28 -14.96 -12.50
CA GLU A 659 16.93 -14.58 -12.08
C GLU A 659 15.90 -14.89 -13.17
N THR A 660 14.69 -15.27 -12.76
CA THR A 660 13.54 -15.50 -13.65
C THR A 660 12.22 -15.46 -12.87
N LEU A 661 11.07 -15.45 -13.55
CA LEU A 661 9.78 -15.77 -12.93
C LEU A 661 9.52 -17.28 -12.98
N LEU A 662 8.92 -17.81 -11.92
CA LEU A 662 8.40 -19.17 -11.86
C LEU A 662 7.04 -19.27 -12.56
N ASP A 663 6.82 -20.36 -13.29
CA ASP A 663 5.50 -20.73 -13.81
C ASP A 663 4.60 -21.27 -12.68
N LEU A 664 4.14 -20.36 -11.80
CA LEU A 664 3.32 -20.68 -10.63
C LEU A 664 1.84 -20.93 -10.97
N PHE A 665 1.31 -20.30 -12.01
CA PHE A 665 -0.11 -20.33 -12.37
C PHE A 665 -0.38 -21.43 -13.40
N ASN A 666 -0.54 -22.66 -12.90
CA ASN A 666 -0.85 -23.86 -13.68
C ASN A 666 -2.25 -23.82 -14.35
N LYS A 667 -3.15 -22.97 -13.87
CA LYS A 667 -4.44 -22.63 -14.48
C LYS A 667 -4.90 -21.24 -14.07
N ASP A 668 -5.86 -20.66 -14.79
CA ASP A 668 -6.59 -19.47 -14.33
C ASP A 668 -7.52 -19.80 -13.14
N PRO A 669 -7.88 -18.83 -12.29
CA PRO A 669 -8.62 -19.09 -11.06
C PRO A 669 -10.08 -19.50 -11.34
N GLY A 670 -10.57 -20.50 -10.61
CA GLY A 670 -11.90 -21.09 -10.87
C GLY A 670 -12.00 -21.69 -12.28
N ASP A 671 -13.05 -21.29 -13.01
CA ASP A 671 -13.31 -21.65 -14.41
C ASP A 671 -13.11 -20.45 -15.37
N SER A 672 -12.33 -19.45 -14.94
CA SER A 672 -12.11 -18.23 -15.71
C SER A 672 -11.06 -18.40 -16.82
N ASN A 673 -11.07 -17.49 -17.80
CA ASN A 673 -10.05 -17.36 -18.85
C ASN A 673 -9.48 -15.93 -18.81
N LYS A 674 -8.65 -15.65 -17.80
CA LYS A 674 -8.03 -14.34 -17.53
C LYS A 674 -6.74 -14.13 -18.31
N THR A 675 -6.03 -15.20 -18.68
CA THR A 675 -4.74 -15.13 -19.36
C THR A 675 -4.74 -15.93 -20.66
N ALA A 676 -3.71 -15.75 -21.49
CA ALA A 676 -3.52 -16.59 -22.66
C ALA A 676 -2.85 -17.92 -22.26
N ASN A 677 -3.12 -19.01 -22.99
CA ASN A 677 -2.63 -20.38 -22.70
C ASN A 677 -1.10 -20.55 -22.50
N HIS A 678 -0.28 -19.55 -22.80
CA HIS A 678 1.18 -19.60 -22.65
C HIS A 678 1.67 -18.79 -21.44
N ASN A 679 0.77 -18.10 -20.73
CA ASN A 679 1.10 -17.29 -19.57
C ASN A 679 0.85 -18.11 -18.31
N HIS A 680 1.93 -18.58 -17.71
CA HIS A 680 1.89 -19.35 -16.47
C HIS A 680 2.62 -18.65 -15.32
N CYS A 681 3.21 -17.48 -15.54
CA CYS A 681 4.06 -16.80 -14.56
C CYS A 681 3.52 -15.46 -14.06
N THR A 682 2.42 -14.97 -14.65
CA THR A 682 1.76 -13.73 -14.22
C THR A 682 0.24 -13.89 -14.20
N MET A 683 -0.42 -13.25 -13.23
CA MET A 683 -1.86 -13.34 -13.06
C MET A 683 -2.48 -11.95 -12.85
N PRO A 684 -3.17 -11.38 -13.85
CA PRO A 684 -3.82 -10.07 -13.77
C PRO A 684 -5.17 -10.18 -13.04
N SER A 685 -5.10 -10.39 -11.74
CA SER A 685 -6.27 -10.45 -10.87
C SER A 685 -5.91 -10.02 -9.46
N ARG A 686 -6.88 -9.48 -8.72
CA ARG A 686 -6.67 -9.08 -7.33
C ARG A 686 -6.22 -10.26 -6.48
N ASN A 687 -5.34 -10.04 -5.52
CA ASN A 687 -4.75 -11.11 -4.74
C ASN A 687 -4.14 -10.64 -3.40
N PHE A 688 -3.87 -11.60 -2.52
CA PHE A 688 -3.05 -11.44 -1.32
C PHE A 688 -2.26 -12.73 -1.05
N ALA A 689 -1.18 -12.68 -0.29
CA ALA A 689 -0.37 -13.87 0.02
C ALA A 689 -0.54 -14.33 1.47
N THR A 690 -0.39 -15.64 1.68
CA THR A 690 -0.37 -16.31 2.99
C THR A 690 0.92 -17.11 3.12
N ILE A 691 1.64 -16.90 4.20
CA ILE A 691 2.99 -17.44 4.42
C ILE A 691 3.06 -18.04 5.82
N THR A 692 3.42 -19.33 5.91
CA THR A 692 3.47 -20.06 7.17
C THR A 692 4.67 -21.01 7.22
N GLU A 693 5.39 -21.01 8.34
CA GLU A 693 6.42 -22.02 8.58
C GLU A 693 5.78 -23.39 8.79
N ASN A 694 6.32 -24.41 8.14
CA ASN A 694 6.09 -25.82 8.47
C ASN A 694 6.81 -26.13 9.78
N SER A 695 6.18 -25.79 10.90
CA SER A 695 6.83 -25.79 12.21
C SER A 695 7.46 -27.14 12.56
N PRO A 696 8.73 -27.17 13.02
CA PRO A 696 9.37 -28.39 13.49
C PRO A 696 8.68 -29.03 14.71
N ASN A 697 7.76 -28.31 15.36
CA ASN A 697 6.96 -28.85 16.47
C ASN A 697 5.63 -29.47 16.02
N ASN A 698 5.28 -29.38 14.73
CA ASN A 698 4.13 -30.10 14.20
C ASN A 698 4.35 -31.62 14.36
N PRO A 699 3.27 -32.41 14.53
CA PRO A 699 3.37 -33.87 14.52
C PRO A 699 4.09 -34.35 13.26
N GLU A 700 4.91 -35.39 13.39
CA GLU A 700 5.45 -36.06 12.21
C GLU A 700 4.29 -36.45 11.30
N ALA A 701 4.27 -35.90 10.08
CA ALA A 701 3.36 -36.38 9.07
C ALA A 701 3.66 -37.88 8.89
N PRO A 702 2.68 -38.79 9.03
CA PRO A 702 2.92 -40.20 8.80
C PRO A 702 3.51 -40.34 7.40
N ASN A 703 4.76 -40.84 7.31
CA ASN A 703 5.59 -40.96 6.11
C ASN A 703 4.77 -41.03 4.82
N GLY A 704 4.47 -39.86 4.24
CA GLY A 704 3.65 -39.71 3.04
C GLY A 704 4.48 -39.58 1.77
N ASN A 705 5.75 -39.99 1.81
CA ASN A 705 6.63 -40.06 0.63
C ASN A 705 6.78 -41.51 0.17
N VAL A 706 5.66 -42.19 -0.02
CA VAL A 706 5.60 -43.36 -0.88
C VAL A 706 4.71 -42.97 -2.04
N ASP A 707 5.31 -42.58 -3.16
CA ASP A 707 4.60 -42.59 -4.44
C ASP A 707 3.93 -43.98 -4.59
N GLU A 708 2.76 -44.05 -5.23
CA GLU A 708 1.97 -45.29 -5.43
C GLU A 708 2.74 -46.45 -6.12
N ASN A 709 4.01 -46.26 -6.46
CA ASN A 709 4.91 -47.26 -7.04
C ASN A 709 6.03 -47.79 -6.11
N GLY A 710 6.07 -47.42 -4.82
CA GLY A 710 6.96 -48.09 -3.86
C GLY A 710 8.47 -47.98 -4.14
N THR A 711 8.89 -47.05 -5.00
CA THR A 711 10.29 -46.65 -5.11
C THR A 711 10.58 -45.61 -4.04
N GLU A 712 11.54 -45.88 -3.14
CA GLU A 712 12.30 -44.79 -2.51
C GLU A 712 12.62 -43.80 -3.61
N ALA A 713 12.15 -42.55 -3.47
CA ALA A 713 12.40 -41.51 -4.45
C ALA A 713 13.92 -41.35 -4.55
N SER A 714 14.50 -42.06 -5.51
CA SER A 714 15.88 -41.97 -5.93
C SER A 714 16.27 -40.51 -5.91
N GLU A 715 17.44 -40.18 -5.39
CA GLU A 715 18.12 -38.89 -5.52
C GLU A 715 17.80 -38.27 -6.90
N GLN A 716 16.70 -37.54 -7.00
CA GLN A 716 16.39 -36.78 -8.18
C GLN A 716 17.37 -35.64 -8.06
N ASN A 717 18.48 -35.76 -8.77
CA ASN A 717 19.38 -34.65 -9.00
C ASN A 717 18.53 -33.54 -9.62
N PHE A 718 17.99 -32.64 -8.79
CA PHE A 718 17.24 -31.44 -9.17
C PHE A 718 18.23 -30.46 -9.81
N LEU A 719 18.80 -30.88 -10.94
CA LEU A 719 19.64 -30.11 -11.84
C LEU A 719 18.69 -29.65 -12.94
N GLY A 720 17.91 -28.60 -12.67
CA GLY A 720 17.20 -27.90 -13.73
C GLY A 720 18.20 -27.54 -14.83
N ASN A 721 18.08 -28.16 -16.01
CA ASN A 721 19.00 -27.90 -17.12
C ASN A 721 18.89 -26.46 -17.67
N ASP A 722 17.83 -25.75 -17.27
CA ASP A 722 17.61 -24.33 -17.53
C ASP A 722 16.86 -23.70 -16.36
N GLY A 723 17.01 -22.39 -16.21
CA GLY A 723 16.40 -21.62 -15.12
C GLY A 723 14.88 -21.49 -15.17
N HIS A 724 14.18 -22.02 -16.17
CA HIS A 724 12.71 -22.02 -16.21
C HIS A 724 12.09 -23.28 -15.61
N LYS A 725 12.87 -24.35 -15.44
CA LYS A 725 12.41 -25.60 -14.82
C LYS A 725 12.35 -25.51 -13.29
N VAL A 726 11.74 -26.54 -12.71
CA VAL A 726 11.75 -26.81 -11.26
C VAL A 726 13.20 -26.90 -10.78
N LEU A 727 13.55 -26.13 -9.74
CA LEU A 727 14.88 -26.06 -9.15
C LEU A 727 15.04 -26.93 -7.90
N HIS A 728 13.95 -27.27 -7.21
CA HIS A 728 13.96 -28.11 -6.01
C HIS A 728 12.58 -28.73 -5.70
N ARG A 729 12.50 -29.61 -4.70
CA ARG A 729 11.27 -30.36 -4.34
C ARG A 729 10.08 -29.46 -4.03
N GLY A 730 10.29 -28.38 -3.28
CA GLY A 730 9.25 -27.42 -2.94
C GLY A 730 8.64 -26.62 -4.12
N GLU A 731 9.17 -26.75 -5.34
CA GLU A 731 8.57 -26.19 -6.56
C GLU A 731 7.83 -27.26 -7.40
N VAL A 732 7.95 -28.55 -7.06
CA VAL A 732 7.26 -29.63 -7.78
C VAL A 732 5.77 -29.43 -7.64
N GLN A 733 5.06 -29.38 -8.78
CA GLN A 733 3.61 -29.11 -8.82
C GLN A 733 3.22 -27.74 -8.22
N ALA A 734 4.13 -26.76 -8.23
CA ALA A 734 3.80 -25.38 -7.88
C ALA A 734 2.54 -24.90 -8.62
N GLY A 735 1.66 -24.21 -7.89
CA GLY A 735 0.33 -23.81 -8.35
C GLY A 735 -0.79 -24.42 -7.51
N THR A 736 -1.96 -24.65 -8.11
CA THR A 736 -3.17 -25.07 -7.37
C THR A 736 -3.10 -26.49 -6.82
N THR A 737 -2.20 -27.33 -7.34
CA THR A 737 -2.02 -28.72 -6.92
C THR A 737 -1.01 -28.89 -5.80
N HIS A 738 -0.26 -27.84 -5.47
CA HIS A 738 0.79 -27.88 -4.46
C HIS A 738 0.20 -28.00 -3.04
N LYS A 739 0.89 -28.68 -2.12
CA LYS A 739 0.43 -28.81 -0.70
C LYS A 739 0.17 -27.46 -0.03
N ALA A 740 0.96 -26.44 -0.37
CA ALA A 740 0.84 -25.09 0.17
C ALA A 740 -0.42 -24.36 -0.34
N ALA A 741 -1.04 -24.84 -1.42
CA ALA A 741 -2.30 -24.31 -1.98
C ALA A 741 -3.56 -24.93 -1.38
N SER A 742 -3.44 -25.66 -0.26
CA SER A 742 -4.55 -26.34 0.40
C SER A 742 -4.69 -25.86 1.85
N ARG A 743 -5.92 -25.57 2.26
CA ARG A 743 -6.21 -25.14 3.64
C ARG A 743 -5.89 -26.22 4.66
N GLN A 744 -5.96 -27.50 4.26
CA GLN A 744 -5.74 -28.64 5.14
C GLN A 744 -4.25 -28.92 5.34
N SER A 745 -3.38 -28.58 4.39
CA SER A 745 -1.95 -28.94 4.43
C SER A 745 -0.97 -27.75 4.52
N HIS A 746 -1.39 -26.52 4.22
CA HIS A 746 -0.54 -25.35 4.31
C HIS A 746 0.03 -25.16 5.74
N GLY A 747 1.35 -25.13 5.87
CA GLY A 747 2.03 -24.94 7.16
C GLY A 747 1.90 -26.13 8.13
N ARG A 748 1.47 -27.31 7.65
CA ARG A 748 1.25 -28.51 8.47
C ARG A 748 2.40 -29.52 8.44
N SER A 749 3.37 -29.36 7.55
CA SER A 749 4.58 -30.19 7.58
C SER A 749 5.47 -29.82 8.78
N ASN A 750 6.52 -30.59 9.06
CA ASN A 750 7.37 -30.42 10.23
C ASN A 750 8.87 -30.25 9.92
N ASP A 751 9.19 -29.84 8.69
CA ASP A 751 10.56 -29.77 8.18
C ASP A 751 11.21 -28.38 8.31
N GLY A 752 10.51 -27.42 8.93
CA GLY A 752 10.96 -26.03 9.09
C GLY A 752 10.95 -25.20 7.81
N THR A 753 10.49 -25.74 6.69
CA THR A 753 10.37 -25.00 5.42
C THR A 753 9.26 -23.95 5.48
N LEU A 754 9.18 -23.07 4.48
CA LEU A 754 8.19 -21.99 4.45
C LEU A 754 7.17 -22.24 3.34
N ASP A 755 5.92 -22.48 3.69
CA ASP A 755 4.83 -22.56 2.72
C ASP A 755 4.41 -21.14 2.31
N VAL A 756 4.36 -20.89 1.00
CA VAL A 756 3.93 -19.63 0.40
C VAL A 756 2.74 -19.93 -0.50
N CYS A 757 1.67 -19.15 -0.37
CA CYS A 757 0.51 -19.24 -1.23
C CYS A 757 -0.01 -17.85 -1.63
N ILE A 758 -0.21 -17.63 -2.94
CA ILE A 758 -0.90 -16.46 -3.47
C ILE A 758 -2.38 -16.83 -3.66
N ASN A 759 -3.26 -16.05 -3.05
CA ASN A 759 -4.71 -16.23 -3.08
C ASN A 759 -5.27 -15.27 -4.13
N VAL A 760 -5.65 -15.79 -5.29
CA VAL A 760 -6.03 -15.01 -6.47
C VAL A 760 -7.54 -14.97 -6.61
N GLU A 761 -8.11 -13.78 -6.76
CA GLU A 761 -9.54 -13.58 -6.99
C GLU A 761 -10.08 -14.41 -8.17
N ILE A 762 -11.18 -15.10 -7.93
CA ILE A 762 -11.89 -15.85 -8.97
C ILE A 762 -12.73 -14.90 -9.83
N ASN A 763 -13.58 -14.08 -9.20
CA ASN A 763 -14.55 -13.22 -9.87
C ASN A 763 -14.65 -11.84 -9.20
N GLN A 764 -14.36 -10.77 -9.95
CA GLN A 764 -14.42 -9.37 -9.46
C GLN A 764 -15.81 -8.90 -9.03
N HIS A 765 -16.87 -9.57 -9.49
CA HIS A 765 -18.25 -9.28 -9.12
C HIS A 765 -18.74 -10.10 -7.92
N ASP A 766 -17.91 -10.99 -7.37
CA ASP A 766 -18.22 -11.72 -6.15
C ASP A 766 -17.92 -10.85 -4.93
N LYS A 767 -18.97 -10.33 -4.28
CA LYS A 767 -18.83 -9.55 -3.04
C LYS A 767 -18.20 -10.33 -1.90
N GLU A 768 -18.26 -11.66 -1.93
CA GLU A 768 -17.54 -12.50 -0.97
C GLU A 768 -16.03 -12.53 -1.22
N GLY A 769 -15.55 -12.09 -2.39
CA GLY A 769 -14.12 -12.02 -2.70
C GLY A 769 -13.43 -13.39 -2.69
N ARG A 770 -14.10 -14.46 -3.15
CA ARG A 770 -13.51 -15.81 -3.14
C ARG A 770 -12.24 -15.88 -4.00
N THR A 771 -11.25 -16.62 -3.50
CA THR A 771 -9.95 -16.79 -4.12
C THR A 771 -9.63 -18.25 -4.45
N GLU A 772 -8.81 -18.46 -5.48
CA GLU A 772 -8.11 -19.70 -5.79
C GLU A 772 -6.68 -19.63 -5.22
N MET A 773 -6.19 -20.74 -4.67
CA MET A 773 -4.90 -20.80 -3.99
C MET A 773 -3.81 -21.33 -4.93
N TYR A 774 -2.65 -20.66 -4.98
CA TYR A 774 -1.49 -21.08 -5.77
C TYR A 774 -0.25 -21.12 -4.89
N GLY A 775 0.33 -22.29 -4.71
CA GLY A 775 1.33 -22.52 -3.66
C GLY A 775 2.67 -23.06 -4.15
N LEU A 776 3.69 -22.86 -3.31
CA LEU A 776 4.99 -23.54 -3.33
C LEU A 776 5.54 -23.63 -1.90
N THR A 777 6.61 -24.41 -1.69
CA THR A 777 7.36 -24.45 -0.43
C THR A 777 8.80 -23.96 -0.66
N VAL A 778 9.23 -22.97 0.12
CA VAL A 778 10.61 -22.47 0.10
C VAL A 778 11.45 -23.31 1.07
N PRO A 779 12.56 -23.92 0.62
CA PRO A 779 13.37 -24.80 1.46
C PRO A 779 14.19 -24.00 2.48
N LEU A 780 14.56 -24.66 3.58
CA LEU A 780 15.60 -24.16 4.47
C LEU A 780 16.94 -24.00 3.72
N LEU A 781 17.82 -23.16 4.27
CA LEU A 781 19.21 -23.11 3.85
C LEU A 781 20.05 -24.02 4.76
N ASN A 782 20.86 -24.87 4.13
CA ASN A 782 21.87 -25.73 4.72
C ASN A 782 23.20 -25.43 4.04
N TYR A 783 23.62 -24.17 4.10
CA TYR A 783 24.81 -23.69 3.42
C TYR A 783 26.06 -24.43 3.91
N ARG A 784 26.80 -24.96 2.94
CA ARG A 784 28.13 -25.54 3.11
C ARG A 784 29.06 -24.81 2.16
N GLN A 785 30.17 -24.29 2.68
CA GLN A 785 31.16 -23.65 1.82
C GLN A 785 31.72 -24.67 0.83
N ARG A 786 31.57 -24.40 -0.46
CA ARG A 786 32.09 -25.22 -1.55
C ARG A 786 33.31 -24.55 -2.16
N ASP A 787 34.30 -25.35 -2.58
CA ASP A 787 35.37 -24.89 -3.46
C ASP A 787 34.78 -24.67 -4.86
N GLU A 788 34.28 -23.45 -5.13
CA GLU A 788 33.76 -23.11 -6.44
C GLU A 788 34.93 -23.09 -7.46
N PRO A 789 34.81 -23.78 -8.61
CA PRO A 789 35.84 -23.72 -9.64
C PRO A 789 36.00 -22.27 -10.09
N MET A 790 37.25 -21.78 -10.14
CA MET A 790 37.56 -20.43 -10.61
C MET A 790 36.97 -20.24 -12.01
N THR A 791 36.03 -19.30 -12.14
CA THR A 791 35.60 -18.79 -13.45
C THR A 791 36.84 -18.31 -14.21
N PRO A 792 37.05 -18.73 -15.48
CA PRO A 792 38.16 -18.22 -16.28
C PRO A 792 38.08 -16.69 -16.32
N ARG A 793 39.20 -16.02 -16.02
CA ARG A 793 39.31 -14.57 -16.19
C ARG A 793 38.90 -14.22 -17.62
N GLU A 794 37.92 -13.34 -17.78
CA GLU A 794 37.64 -12.71 -19.06
C GLU A 794 38.95 -12.11 -19.58
N SER A 795 39.42 -12.64 -20.72
CA SER A 795 40.49 -12.02 -21.47
C SER A 795 40.01 -10.64 -21.86
N VAL A 796 40.55 -9.61 -21.20
CA VAL A 796 40.44 -8.22 -21.62
C VAL A 796 41.03 -8.16 -23.02
N ALA A 797 40.16 -8.19 -24.04
CA ALA A 797 40.55 -7.88 -25.39
C ALA A 797 40.96 -6.40 -25.39
N SER A 798 42.26 -6.17 -25.45
CA SER A 798 42.85 -4.89 -25.76
C SER A 798 42.39 -4.46 -27.16
N GLY A 799 41.27 -3.75 -27.23
CA GLY A 799 40.84 -3.03 -28.41
C GLY A 799 41.76 -1.84 -28.62
N SER A 800 42.56 -1.91 -29.67
CA SER A 800 43.48 -0.88 -30.15
C SER A 800 42.79 0.47 -30.32
N GLN A 801 43.47 1.53 -29.89
CA GLN A 801 43.26 2.89 -30.36
C GLN A 801 43.30 2.93 -31.89
N HIS A 802 42.24 3.43 -32.52
CA HIS A 802 42.29 4.37 -33.64
C HIS A 802 40.94 5.06 -33.81
#